data_AF-A0AAN4PSM9-F1
#
_entry.id   AF-A0AAN4PSM9-F1
#
_cell.length_a   1.000
_cell.length_b   1.000
_cell.length_c   1.000
_cell.angle_alpha   90.00
_cell.angle_beta   90.00
_cell.angle_gamma   90.00
#
_symmetry.space_group_name_H-M   'P 1'
#
loop_
_entity.id
_entity.type
_entity.pdbx_description
1 polymer ?
#
loop_
_entity_poly.entity_id
_entity_poly.type
_entity_poly.pdbx_seq_one_letter_code
_entity_poly.pdbx_strand_id
1 'polypeptide(L)'
;MSLAFTNQAPQSRVPYAIPQLEGERITIPGSKGTFRILASAKQTNGLMAVFQSGAVLSDAPGFHYHNHAHDVFLVTKGFLKLWNGDKCRIMGPGDFAYVPPKVIHNPEMLGPHTEIYGLITPGDWVDFFRYISEPYEGILVPEDDNRDLKSILIPKVMVAKDKFDVVFQPDYEPPEVGEFTQDDEKIPDGHEPYYLRSNTGPKWMLGGVMSRPFITTKQSNGVCAISSIESSKVYSEGLFSKRMTFKSVDHCFCVLEGTLTVCLKGSTDTVFREGETVVVPAGQPFSLRFDSKYVRVYSFADGDGIESLVHRLGKPFEGSILPDKEPEWNYSQVQAVATDLDVEIELYVIELETKVEELTAKLRVAESKLISHHAHQPPTVVTRSRPGPAPRASIDATPLSMPPNGTTPREALPSPYDPQEEACDTVEHEISELNHHTNGIEFHGSSSSAALIGHLQTTREKDCAEKQWDSRAPQAGFSLISTLHNSSFSPSCTVGSAQLAPLQDHNYYFEHAHAFINGYFENIHFIHPLIDKEDFYSRARDLWFNRTREPEPSFVALYLSVLSFGALVRVWDEKTLGGLGRFEWSRKLFNEGRITRVAYMYLGLAVRTCLAVGFNRHVRNPKDEQRSGWISKTWWGIFSLEIEISFSIGRPDTLGMDEYHNRGLPERDDSEYAIIPWMVDFAQIIRRVSVRIYHSRITLQEKLQAALDIEADLHKWMAQLPDRIKPDTLGHQPSSGALKDPKWARRQRLVLQIRYYNVKMLLFRPFLSYFTRKLRHTPTEPDETIAKCLDAATKTIEVIYDVFRIHTFFRCWWYNTTYVMFATLTLLLPMSELGMCAETIPLLRSVDMAVEILEAMDESVVAKKSVEIIKNYLKDFRSSEPRPAPASDDGDDASIHAHAMHQQEQPPGFDIPEWAYGFGLPDYSFEGITRLFDDLGGLPMLDS
;
A
#
# COMPACT_ATOMS: atom_id res chain seq x y z
N MET A 1 5.38 48.12 4.33
CA MET A 1 5.65 47.16 3.24
C MET A 1 5.01 45.84 3.64
N SER A 2 4.56 44.99 2.72
CA SER A 2 4.13 43.62 3.06
C SER A 2 5.31 42.81 3.61
N LEU A 3 5.05 41.75 4.37
CA LEU A 3 6.10 40.82 4.75
C LEU A 3 6.69 40.21 3.48
N ALA A 4 8.01 40.29 3.31
CA ALA A 4 8.66 39.70 2.14
C ALA A 4 8.84 38.19 2.38
N PHE A 5 8.48 37.40 1.36
CA PHE A 5 8.82 35.98 1.33
C PHE A 5 10.29 35.82 0.95
N THR A 6 11.00 35.04 1.75
CA THR A 6 12.41 34.72 1.56
C THR A 6 12.59 33.21 1.61
N ASN A 7 13.35 32.64 0.67
CA ASN A 7 13.58 31.20 0.63
C ASN A 7 14.41 30.68 1.81
N GLN A 8 15.08 31.56 2.55
CA GLN A 8 15.87 31.22 3.74
C GLN A 8 15.56 32.19 4.88
N ALA A 9 15.72 31.72 6.12
CA ALA A 9 15.56 32.56 7.30
C ALA A 9 16.62 33.69 7.32
N PRO A 10 16.25 34.94 7.65
CA PRO A 10 17.17 36.06 7.72
C PRO A 10 18.17 35.90 8.86
N GLN A 11 19.38 36.44 8.73
CA GLN A 11 20.39 36.35 9.81
C GLN A 11 20.09 37.26 11.02
N SER A 12 19.00 38.03 10.99
CA SER A 12 18.54 38.92 12.06
C SER A 12 17.20 38.46 12.62
N ARG A 13 16.93 38.84 13.89
CA ARG A 13 15.66 38.60 14.57
C ARG A 13 14.61 39.63 14.13
N VAL A 14 14.01 39.37 12.97
CA VAL A 14 12.93 40.16 12.36
C VAL A 14 11.80 39.22 11.95
N PRO A 15 10.57 39.71 11.74
CA PRO A 15 9.52 38.86 11.17
C PRO A 15 9.78 38.56 9.70
N TYR A 16 9.48 37.33 9.26
CA TYR A 16 9.68 36.89 7.88
C TYR A 16 8.72 35.77 7.48
N ALA A 17 8.60 35.56 6.16
CA ALA A 17 7.81 34.49 5.56
C ALA A 17 8.72 33.52 4.80
N ILE A 18 8.45 32.22 4.91
CA ILE A 18 9.09 31.18 4.11
C ILE A 18 8.04 30.51 3.21
N PRO A 19 8.27 30.41 1.89
CA PRO A 19 7.41 29.67 0.98
C PRO A 19 7.34 28.17 1.31
N GLN A 20 6.29 27.51 0.81
CA GLN A 20 6.16 26.06 0.93
C GLN A 20 7.42 25.33 0.41
N LEU A 21 7.92 24.37 1.21
CA LEU A 21 9.09 23.53 0.93
C LEU A 21 10.44 24.28 0.81
N GLU A 22 10.46 25.57 1.12
CA GLU A 22 11.69 26.36 1.27
C GLU A 22 12.18 26.35 2.73
N GLY A 23 13.24 27.11 3.02
CA GLY A 23 13.98 27.13 4.28
C GLY A 23 15.48 26.92 4.02
N GLU A 24 16.27 26.82 5.08
CA GLU A 24 17.65 26.32 4.92
C GLU A 24 17.58 24.82 4.62
N ARG A 25 17.77 24.46 3.35
CA ARG A 25 17.66 23.09 2.84
C ARG A 25 19.00 22.37 2.95
N ILE A 26 19.05 21.34 3.79
CA ILE A 26 20.23 20.52 4.00
C ILE A 26 19.86 19.04 3.96
N THR A 27 20.77 18.20 3.50
CA THR A 27 20.60 16.75 3.45
C THR A 27 21.76 16.06 4.15
N ILE A 28 21.46 15.04 4.95
CA ILE A 28 22.49 14.16 5.48
C ILE A 28 22.81 13.15 4.36
N PRO A 29 24.06 13.09 3.89
CA PRO A 29 24.46 12.10 2.89
C PRO A 29 24.01 10.68 3.22
N GLY A 30 23.31 10.04 2.29
CA GLY A 30 22.80 8.67 2.47
C GLY A 30 21.50 8.55 3.27
N SER A 31 21.01 9.63 3.90
CA SER A 31 19.71 9.60 4.59
C SER A 31 18.52 9.69 3.65
N LYS A 32 18.75 10.00 2.36
CA LYS A 32 17.71 10.21 1.34
C LYS A 32 16.61 11.19 1.78
N GLY A 33 16.97 12.09 2.69
CA GLY A 33 16.06 13.03 3.32
C GLY A 33 16.61 14.45 3.29
N THR A 34 15.72 15.41 3.40
CA THR A 34 16.02 16.84 3.40
C THR A 34 15.38 17.48 4.62
N PHE A 35 16.20 18.14 5.42
CA PHE A 35 15.78 19.07 6.45
C PHE A 35 15.63 20.46 5.84
N ARG A 36 14.56 21.15 6.22
CA ARG A 36 14.25 22.54 5.86
C ARG A 36 14.11 23.32 7.16
N ILE A 37 15.16 24.02 7.55
CA ILE A 37 15.13 24.80 8.80
C ILE A 37 14.32 26.08 8.53
N LEU A 38 13.19 26.21 9.22
CA LEU A 38 12.24 27.32 9.08
C LEU A 38 12.55 28.44 10.07
N ALA A 39 12.98 28.07 11.28
CA ALA A 39 13.47 28.97 12.32
C ALA A 39 14.63 28.31 13.07
N SER A 40 15.62 29.10 13.47
CA SER A 40 16.77 28.64 14.26
C SER A 40 17.02 29.57 15.44
N ALA A 41 17.95 29.19 16.34
CA ALA A 41 18.41 30.01 17.46
C ALA A 41 18.63 31.50 17.13
N LYS A 42 19.10 31.82 15.92
CA LYS A 42 19.35 33.21 15.49
C LYS A 42 18.07 34.07 15.46
N GLN A 43 16.94 33.48 15.10
CA GLN A 43 15.66 34.18 14.98
C GLN A 43 14.80 34.05 16.25
N THR A 44 15.07 33.05 17.08
CA THR A 44 14.23 32.66 18.25
C THR A 44 14.97 32.83 19.58
N ASN A 45 15.94 33.75 19.63
CA ASN A 45 16.72 34.05 20.84
C ASN A 45 17.38 32.82 21.50
N GLY A 46 17.76 31.82 20.70
CA GLY A 46 18.36 30.57 21.17
C GLY A 46 17.39 29.52 21.69
N LEU A 47 16.09 29.80 21.79
CA LEU A 47 15.15 28.96 22.53
C LEU A 47 14.60 27.78 21.72
N MET A 48 14.24 27.99 20.44
CA MET A 48 13.71 26.91 19.60
C MET A 48 14.26 26.91 18.18
N ALA A 49 14.39 25.72 17.58
CA ALA A 49 14.52 25.55 16.14
C ALA A 49 13.31 24.78 15.61
N VAL A 50 12.69 25.30 14.56
CA VAL A 50 11.55 24.65 13.89
C VAL A 50 12.00 24.25 12.50
N PHE A 51 11.77 23.00 12.13
CA PHE A 51 12.14 22.47 10.83
C PHE A 51 11.04 21.58 10.28
N GLN A 52 11.00 21.49 8.96
CA GLN A 52 10.30 20.44 8.25
C GLN A 52 11.35 19.43 7.78
N SER A 53 11.11 18.15 8.00
CA SER A 53 11.94 17.08 7.42
C SER A 53 11.09 16.23 6.51
N GLY A 54 11.65 15.86 5.36
CA GLY A 54 11.04 14.89 4.46
C GLY A 54 12.06 13.88 4.00
N ALA A 55 11.66 12.62 3.85
CA ALA A 55 12.51 11.56 3.32
C ALA A 55 11.68 10.52 2.58
N VAL A 56 12.32 9.80 1.66
CA VAL A 56 11.84 8.49 1.22
C VAL A 56 12.26 7.43 2.27
N LEU A 57 11.90 6.17 2.05
CA LEU A 57 12.40 5.06 2.87
C LEU A 57 13.93 5.11 2.97
N SER A 58 14.41 5.23 4.20
CA SER A 58 15.81 5.49 4.51
C SER A 58 16.19 4.83 5.83
N ASP A 59 17.48 4.54 5.97
CA ASP A 59 18.01 3.98 7.22
C ASP A 59 17.84 4.98 8.36
N ALA A 60 17.40 4.46 9.51
CA ALA A 60 17.31 5.25 10.73
C ALA A 60 18.71 5.67 11.22
N PRO A 61 18.85 6.84 11.88
CA PRO A 61 20.14 7.32 12.39
C PRO A 61 20.73 6.40 13.48
N GLY A 62 19.92 5.54 14.08
CA GLY A 62 20.28 4.63 15.17
C GLY A 62 19.74 5.11 16.51
N PHE A 63 19.72 4.23 17.51
CA PHE A 63 19.23 4.55 18.85
C PHE A 63 20.14 5.55 19.55
N HIS A 64 19.57 6.63 20.07
CA HIS A 64 20.29 7.68 20.78
C HIS A 64 19.39 8.44 21.75
N TYR A 65 20.01 9.26 22.59
CA TYR A 65 19.33 10.25 23.44
C TYR A 65 20.12 11.56 23.49
N HIS A 66 19.47 12.63 23.96
CA HIS A 66 20.07 13.94 24.22
C HIS A 66 20.11 14.22 25.73
N ASN A 67 21.18 14.79 26.29
CA ASN A 67 21.27 15.09 27.72
C ASN A 67 20.40 16.29 28.11
N HIS A 68 20.17 17.21 27.18
CA HIS A 68 19.55 18.51 27.38
C HIS A 68 18.50 18.85 26.33
N ALA A 69 18.66 18.37 25.08
CA ALA A 69 17.72 18.70 24.02
C ALA A 69 16.39 17.94 24.18
N HIS A 70 15.30 18.62 23.81
CA HIS A 70 13.96 18.07 23.68
C HIS A 70 13.62 17.94 22.20
N ASP A 71 13.07 16.79 21.79
CA ASP A 71 12.62 16.56 20.42
C ASP A 71 11.11 16.37 20.33
N VAL A 72 10.59 16.85 19.22
CA VAL A 72 9.19 16.69 18.83
C VAL A 72 9.13 16.14 17.42
N PHE A 73 8.23 15.17 17.22
CA PHE A 73 7.92 14.60 15.91
C PHE A 73 6.42 14.77 15.65
N LEU A 74 6.06 15.50 14.61
CA LEU A 74 4.67 15.71 14.18
C LEU A 74 4.52 15.33 12.72
N VAL A 75 3.86 14.21 12.44
CA VAL A 75 3.77 13.67 11.08
C VAL A 75 2.72 14.45 10.27
N THR A 76 3.06 14.84 9.04
CA THR A 76 2.12 15.53 8.14
C THR A 76 1.81 14.73 6.89
N LYS A 77 2.71 13.86 6.43
CA LYS A 77 2.51 12.94 5.30
C LYS A 77 3.26 11.63 5.56
N GLY A 78 2.77 10.54 4.97
CA GLY A 78 3.40 9.23 5.10
C GLY A 78 3.31 8.69 6.52
N PHE A 79 4.33 7.93 6.93
CA PHE A 79 4.36 7.27 8.23
C PHE A 79 5.76 7.33 8.85
N LEU A 80 5.84 7.58 10.14
CA LEU A 80 7.08 7.56 10.93
C LEU A 80 6.98 6.43 11.95
N LYS A 81 7.92 5.49 11.91
CA LYS A 81 8.11 4.56 13.04
C LYS A 81 9.04 5.22 14.04
N LEU A 82 8.59 5.33 15.28
CA LEU A 82 9.35 5.99 16.33
C LEU A 82 9.36 5.11 17.56
N TRP A 83 10.55 4.75 18.01
CA TRP A 83 10.79 4.28 19.37
C TRP A 83 10.94 5.50 20.27
N ASN A 84 10.24 5.52 21.41
CA ASN A 84 10.26 6.60 22.39
C ASN A 84 10.26 5.99 23.79
N GLY A 85 11.44 5.79 24.35
CA GLY A 85 11.61 5.06 25.61
C GLY A 85 11.19 3.60 25.48
N ASP A 86 10.33 3.15 26.39
CA ASP A 86 9.86 1.76 26.48
C ASP A 86 8.74 1.39 25.50
N LYS A 87 8.40 2.31 24.56
CA LYS A 87 7.33 2.12 23.59
C LYS A 87 7.83 2.35 22.17
N CYS A 88 7.14 1.71 21.21
CA CYS A 88 7.28 1.97 19.79
C CYS A 88 5.89 2.10 19.15
N ARG A 89 5.73 3.05 18.24
CA ARG A 89 4.51 3.28 17.44
C ARG A 89 4.85 3.54 15.98
N ILE A 90 3.91 3.22 15.09
CA ILE A 90 3.91 3.70 13.71
C ILE A 90 2.93 4.88 13.63
N MET A 91 3.47 6.08 13.51
CA MET A 91 2.74 7.36 13.51
C MET A 91 2.34 7.75 12.08
N GLY A 92 1.08 8.11 11.86
CA GLY A 92 0.56 8.64 10.60
C GLY A 92 0.22 10.14 10.67
N PRO A 93 -0.37 10.73 9.62
CA PRO A 93 -0.62 12.17 9.55
C PRO A 93 -1.45 12.72 10.72
N GLY A 94 -0.90 13.73 11.39
CA GLY A 94 -1.45 14.40 12.57
C GLY A 94 -1.09 13.74 13.90
N ASP A 95 -0.46 12.56 13.90
CA ASP A 95 0.08 11.95 15.12
C ASP A 95 1.33 12.69 15.58
N PHE A 96 1.48 12.80 16.90
CA PHE A 96 2.53 13.55 17.57
C PHE A 96 3.28 12.68 18.56
N ALA A 97 4.57 12.95 18.74
CA ALA A 97 5.37 12.38 19.82
C ALA A 97 6.29 13.42 20.43
N TYR A 98 6.41 13.36 21.75
CA TYR A 98 7.33 14.17 22.52
C TYR A 98 8.39 13.30 23.16
N VAL A 99 9.65 13.68 22.96
CA VAL A 99 10.83 12.99 23.49
C VAL A 99 11.61 13.97 24.38
N PRO A 100 11.47 13.87 25.71
CA PRO A 100 12.23 14.71 26.63
C PRO A 100 13.69 14.25 26.75
N PRO A 101 14.56 15.05 27.37
CA PRO A 101 15.96 14.71 27.57
C PRO A 101 16.14 13.34 28.24
N LYS A 102 17.18 12.63 27.82
CA LYS A 102 17.61 11.29 28.29
C LYS A 102 16.69 10.15 27.91
N VAL A 103 15.68 10.39 27.07
CA VAL A 103 14.86 9.32 26.50
C VAL A 103 15.52 8.78 25.23
N ILE A 104 15.76 7.47 25.23
CA ILE A 104 16.28 6.76 24.06
C ILE A 104 15.19 6.71 23.01
N HIS A 105 15.52 7.14 21.80
CA HIS A 105 14.59 7.16 20.68
C HIS A 105 15.31 6.88 19.36
N ASN A 106 14.53 6.57 18.34
CA ASN A 106 15.03 6.36 16.98
C ASN A 106 13.91 6.64 15.96
N PRO A 107 13.98 7.71 15.17
CA PRO A 107 13.00 8.00 14.13
C PRO A 107 13.36 7.26 12.84
N GLU A 108 12.44 6.44 12.34
CA GLU A 108 12.56 5.68 11.09
C GLU A 108 11.44 6.09 10.12
N MET A 109 11.82 6.77 9.04
CA MET A 109 10.88 7.25 8.02
C MET A 109 10.39 6.06 7.18
N LEU A 110 9.08 5.81 7.16
CA LEU A 110 8.47 4.71 6.41
C LEU A 110 7.84 5.18 5.10
N GLY A 111 7.70 4.27 4.14
CA GLY A 111 6.94 4.54 2.90
C GLY A 111 7.70 5.40 1.87
N PRO A 112 7.06 5.71 0.73
CA PRO A 112 7.72 6.33 -0.41
C PRO A 112 8.00 7.82 -0.22
N HIS A 113 7.27 8.51 0.66
CA HIS A 113 7.48 9.91 0.98
C HIS A 113 6.82 10.23 2.31
N THR A 114 7.64 10.51 3.32
CA THR A 114 7.20 10.90 4.66
C THR A 114 7.66 12.31 4.95
N GLU A 115 6.77 13.13 5.49
CA GLU A 115 7.07 14.48 5.96
C GLU A 115 6.64 14.64 7.41
N ILE A 116 7.50 15.31 8.18
CA ILE A 116 7.26 15.68 9.56
C ILE A 116 7.60 17.16 9.76
N TYR A 117 6.91 17.79 10.71
CA TYR A 117 7.47 18.94 11.42
C TYR A 117 8.18 18.45 12.67
N GLY A 118 9.28 19.10 13.00
CA GLY A 118 9.97 18.91 14.25
C GLY A 118 10.31 20.24 14.90
N LEU A 119 10.47 20.16 16.22
CA LEU A 119 11.02 21.23 17.03
C LEU A 119 12.14 20.65 17.88
N ILE A 120 13.27 21.36 17.92
CA ILE A 120 14.33 21.10 18.90
C ILE A 120 14.48 22.32 19.80
N THR A 121 14.66 22.06 21.09
CA THR A 121 15.03 23.08 22.07
C THR A 121 16.09 22.51 23.04
N PRO A 122 17.19 23.24 23.32
CA PRO A 122 17.54 24.58 22.82
C PRO A 122 17.79 24.66 21.30
N GLY A 123 17.56 25.83 20.71
CA GLY A 123 17.48 26.00 19.25
C GLY A 123 18.83 25.99 18.51
N ASP A 124 19.95 25.98 19.23
CA ASP A 124 21.30 25.88 18.68
C ASP A 124 21.67 24.44 18.29
N TRP A 125 20.95 23.44 18.83
CA TRP A 125 21.18 22.04 18.47
C TRP A 125 21.00 21.75 16.98
N VAL A 126 20.25 22.59 16.25
CA VAL A 126 20.13 22.50 14.79
C VAL A 126 21.48 22.62 14.06
N ASP A 127 22.51 23.19 14.69
CA ASP A 127 23.87 23.26 14.17
C ASP A 127 24.52 21.87 14.04
N PHE A 128 24.07 20.87 14.81
CA PHE A 128 24.45 19.48 14.60
C PHE A 128 24.08 19.02 13.20
N PHE A 129 22.83 19.24 12.77
CA PHE A 129 22.41 18.91 11.41
C PHE A 129 23.23 19.64 10.37
N ARG A 130 23.52 20.94 10.57
CA ARG A 130 24.38 21.72 9.65
C ARG A 130 25.78 21.12 9.52
N TYR A 131 26.34 20.60 10.62
CA TYR A 131 27.67 19.99 10.64
C TYR A 131 27.72 18.64 9.89
N ILE A 132 26.70 17.79 10.07
CA ILE A 132 26.68 16.46 9.45
C ILE A 132 26.14 16.47 8.02
N SER A 133 25.42 17.52 7.62
CA SER A 133 24.73 17.64 6.33
C SER A 133 25.53 18.41 5.27
N GLU A 134 25.00 18.39 4.05
CA GLU A 134 25.41 19.18 2.90
C GLU A 134 24.21 20.03 2.42
N PRO A 135 24.42 21.20 1.78
CA PRO A 135 23.32 21.94 1.15
C PRO A 135 22.59 21.09 0.10
N TYR A 136 21.26 21.23 0.04
CA TYR A 136 20.43 20.51 -0.93
C TYR A 136 19.61 21.46 -1.80
N GLU A 137 19.85 21.38 -3.11
CA GLU A 137 19.20 22.23 -4.13
C GLU A 137 18.18 21.49 -5.01
N GLY A 138 17.92 20.21 -4.71
CA GLY A 138 16.91 19.44 -5.42
C GLY A 138 15.48 19.80 -4.99
N ILE A 139 14.49 19.19 -5.66
CA ILE A 139 13.08 19.59 -5.55
C ILE A 139 12.48 19.24 -4.19
N LEU A 140 12.61 17.99 -3.76
CA LEU A 140 11.93 17.48 -2.56
C LEU A 140 12.88 16.75 -1.62
N VAL A 141 13.45 15.63 -2.04
CA VAL A 141 14.40 14.82 -1.26
C VAL A 141 15.38 14.12 -2.21
N PRO A 142 16.62 13.82 -1.78
CA PRO A 142 17.60 13.11 -2.61
C PRO A 142 17.35 11.60 -2.61
N GLU A 143 16.25 11.16 -3.25
CA GLU A 143 15.81 9.75 -3.30
C GLU A 143 16.91 8.78 -3.77
N ASP A 144 17.72 9.21 -4.74
CA ASP A 144 18.79 8.41 -5.34
C ASP A 144 20.13 8.47 -4.58
N ASP A 145 20.19 9.15 -3.42
CA ASP A 145 21.41 9.20 -2.60
C ASP A 145 21.65 7.88 -1.86
N ASN A 146 22.31 6.95 -2.54
CA ASN A 146 22.63 5.62 -2.05
C ASN A 146 23.98 5.54 -1.31
N ARG A 147 24.52 6.68 -0.84
CA ARG A 147 25.67 6.69 0.06
C ARG A 147 25.29 5.95 1.35
N ASP A 148 26.22 5.20 1.94
CA ASP A 148 25.95 4.51 3.21
C ASP A 148 25.91 5.53 4.36
N LEU A 149 24.72 5.72 4.93
CA LEU A 149 24.47 6.70 5.99
C LEU A 149 25.38 6.45 7.21
N LYS A 150 25.56 5.18 7.60
CA LYS A 150 26.30 4.82 8.82
C LYS A 150 27.78 5.14 8.70
N SER A 151 28.42 4.79 7.57
CA SER A 151 29.84 5.11 7.35
C SER A 151 30.13 6.61 7.27
N ILE A 152 29.15 7.45 6.95
CA ILE A 152 29.32 8.91 6.93
C ILE A 152 29.02 9.53 8.29
N LEU A 153 27.94 9.09 8.94
CA LEU A 153 27.47 9.65 10.20
C LEU A 153 28.41 9.32 11.36
N ILE A 154 28.83 8.05 11.47
CA ILE A 154 29.61 7.55 12.62
C ILE A 154 30.94 8.33 12.79
N PRO A 155 31.78 8.53 11.75
CA PRO A 155 33.02 9.29 11.90
C PRO A 155 32.78 10.76 12.29
N LYS A 156 31.79 11.42 11.68
CA LYS A 156 31.46 12.83 11.99
C LYS A 156 30.99 13.00 13.43
N VAL A 157 30.14 12.08 13.91
CA VAL A 157 29.68 12.03 15.29
C VAL A 157 30.85 11.78 16.25
N MET A 158 31.73 10.81 15.97
CA MET A 158 32.87 10.52 16.84
C MET A 158 33.81 11.72 17.00
N VAL A 159 34.04 12.49 15.93
CA VAL A 159 34.87 13.71 15.96
C VAL A 159 34.22 14.84 16.77
N ALA A 160 32.88 14.85 16.86
CA ALA A 160 32.12 15.91 17.48
C ALA A 160 31.31 15.47 18.72
N LYS A 161 31.64 14.30 19.29
CA LYS A 161 30.95 13.70 20.44
C LYS A 161 30.94 14.59 21.67
N ASP A 162 32.00 15.38 21.86
CA ASP A 162 32.11 16.34 22.97
C ASP A 162 31.51 17.72 22.65
N LYS A 163 31.06 17.94 21.41
CA LYS A 163 30.53 19.23 20.91
C LYS A 163 29.02 19.25 20.74
N PHE A 164 28.40 18.10 20.47
CA PHE A 164 26.96 18.01 20.23
C PHE A 164 26.31 17.04 21.19
N ASP A 165 25.11 17.38 21.64
CA ASP A 165 24.38 16.66 22.68
C ASP A 165 23.72 15.38 22.14
N VAL A 166 24.50 14.42 21.63
CA VAL A 166 23.97 13.16 21.06
C VAL A 166 24.73 11.97 21.63
N VAL A 167 24.03 11.09 22.34
CA VAL A 167 24.60 9.89 22.94
C VAL A 167 23.96 8.64 22.34
N PHE A 168 24.73 7.94 21.50
CA PHE A 168 24.30 6.70 20.84
C PHE A 168 24.26 5.52 21.81
N GLN A 169 23.27 4.65 21.62
CA GLN A 169 23.00 3.47 22.43
C GLN A 169 22.93 2.22 21.53
N PRO A 170 24.08 1.69 21.08
CA PRO A 170 24.12 0.58 20.12
C PRO A 170 23.62 -0.75 20.72
N ASP A 171 23.76 -0.93 22.02
CA ASP A 171 23.37 -2.14 22.75
C ASP A 171 21.95 -2.05 23.35
N TYR A 172 21.18 -1.02 22.97
CA TYR A 172 19.81 -0.88 23.42
C TYR A 172 18.92 -1.94 22.79
N GLU A 173 18.18 -2.69 23.63
CA GLU A 173 17.17 -3.65 23.19
C GLU A 173 15.83 -2.93 23.02
N PRO A 174 15.38 -2.68 21.78
CA PRO A 174 14.18 -1.90 21.57
C PRO A 174 12.90 -2.71 21.84
N PRO A 175 11.84 -2.08 22.38
CA PRO A 175 10.54 -2.71 22.47
C PRO A 175 9.96 -3.01 21.08
N GLU A 176 9.10 -4.02 21.00
CA GLU A 176 8.33 -4.32 19.80
C GLU A 176 7.37 -3.19 19.44
N VAL A 177 6.95 -3.15 18.17
CA VAL A 177 5.95 -2.19 17.70
C VAL A 177 4.61 -2.50 18.36
N GLY A 178 4.08 -1.55 19.12
CA GLY A 178 2.76 -1.64 19.72
C GLY A 178 1.71 -0.85 18.94
N GLU A 179 0.45 -1.24 19.12
CA GLU A 179 -0.71 -0.48 18.67
C GLU A 179 -0.92 0.79 19.51
N PHE A 180 -1.61 1.78 18.95
CA PHE A 180 -2.07 2.94 19.71
C PHE A 180 -3.09 2.53 20.78
N THR A 181 -2.94 3.09 21.98
CA THR A 181 -3.76 2.82 23.16
C THR A 181 -4.58 4.04 23.59
N GLN A 182 -5.51 3.89 24.54
CA GLN A 182 -6.25 5.02 25.11
C GLN A 182 -5.35 6.01 25.89
N ASP A 183 -4.17 5.59 26.33
CA ASP A 183 -3.21 6.49 26.97
C ASP A 183 -2.55 7.41 25.94
N ASP A 184 -2.40 6.93 24.71
CA ASP A 184 -1.91 7.73 23.57
C ASP A 184 -2.97 8.72 23.06
N GLU A 185 -4.13 8.82 23.71
CA GLU A 185 -5.18 9.79 23.39
C GLU A 185 -5.20 11.00 24.34
N LYS A 186 -4.28 11.04 25.32
CA LYS A 186 -4.22 12.05 26.38
C LYS A 186 -2.85 12.72 26.42
N ILE A 187 -2.84 13.97 26.85
CA ILE A 187 -1.59 14.66 27.19
C ILE A 187 -1.30 14.36 28.66
N PRO A 188 -0.10 13.86 29.01
CA PRO A 188 0.25 13.56 30.39
C PRO A 188 0.29 14.81 31.28
N ASP A 189 0.15 14.62 32.58
CA ASP A 189 0.19 15.75 33.53
C ASP A 189 1.59 16.28 33.79
N GLY A 190 2.63 15.49 33.50
CA GLY A 190 4.01 15.80 33.85
C GLY A 190 4.96 15.83 32.65
N HIS A 191 6.25 15.91 32.98
CA HIS A 191 7.35 15.88 32.02
C HIS A 191 7.78 14.42 31.78
N GLU A 192 7.18 13.79 30.77
CA GLU A 192 7.44 12.39 30.40
C GLU A 192 7.31 12.18 28.89
N PRO A 193 7.94 11.14 28.30
CA PRO A 193 7.75 10.81 26.90
C PRO A 193 6.32 10.30 26.63
N TYR A 194 5.72 10.72 25.52
CA TYR A 194 4.41 10.22 25.10
C TYR A 194 4.19 10.31 23.60
N TYR A 195 3.20 9.56 23.14
CA TYR A 195 2.57 9.73 21.84
C TYR A 195 1.20 10.37 22.04
N LEU A 196 0.76 11.15 21.06
CA LEU A 196 -0.59 11.69 21.00
C LEU A 196 -1.17 11.40 19.61
N ARG A 197 -2.20 10.57 19.59
CA ARG A 197 -2.94 10.22 18.39
C ARG A 197 -3.65 11.43 17.80
N SER A 198 -3.67 11.48 16.48
CA SER A 198 -4.26 12.56 15.70
C SER A 198 -5.70 12.87 16.15
N ASN A 199 -5.94 14.14 16.48
CA ASN A 199 -7.25 14.70 16.84
C ASN A 199 -7.93 14.15 18.11
N THR A 200 -7.25 13.33 18.91
CA THR A 200 -7.84 12.76 20.15
C THR A 200 -7.55 13.61 21.40
N GLY A 201 -6.48 14.39 21.40
CA GLY A 201 -6.08 15.22 22.52
C GLY A 201 -7.12 16.27 22.96
N PRO A 202 -6.90 16.89 24.13
CA PRO A 202 -7.82 17.87 24.69
C PRO A 202 -7.91 19.11 23.80
N LYS A 203 -9.06 19.80 23.83
CA LYS A 203 -9.38 20.92 22.96
C LYS A 203 -10.02 22.05 23.77
N TRP A 204 -9.70 23.28 23.43
CA TRP A 204 -10.32 24.47 24.00
C TRP A 204 -10.88 25.37 22.91
N MET A 205 -12.03 25.97 23.17
CA MET A 205 -12.68 26.95 22.31
C MET A 205 -12.69 28.32 22.98
N LEU A 206 -12.18 29.33 22.28
CA LEU A 206 -12.28 30.74 22.64
C LEU A 206 -12.98 31.48 21.49
N GLY A 207 -14.30 31.67 21.63
CA GLY A 207 -15.11 32.21 20.55
C GLY A 207 -15.01 31.35 19.30
N GLY A 208 -14.64 31.95 18.16
CA GLY A 208 -14.42 31.25 16.89
C GLY A 208 -13.08 30.53 16.74
N VAL A 209 -12.20 30.49 17.76
CA VAL A 209 -10.87 29.85 17.64
C VAL A 209 -10.76 28.63 18.54
N MET A 210 -10.43 27.49 17.94
CA MET A 210 -10.08 26.26 18.62
C MET A 210 -8.56 26.15 18.78
N SER A 211 -8.12 25.73 19.96
CA SER A 211 -6.75 25.26 20.22
C SER A 211 -6.80 23.79 20.59
N ARG A 212 -6.05 22.96 19.86
CA ARG A 212 -5.80 21.55 20.17
C ARG A 212 -4.30 21.38 20.45
N PRO A 213 -3.87 21.55 21.71
CA PRO A 213 -2.46 21.40 22.06
C PRO A 213 -1.97 19.99 21.75
N PHE A 214 -0.74 19.91 21.26
CA PHE A 214 0.04 18.67 21.23
C PHE A 214 0.91 18.58 22.48
N ILE A 215 1.50 19.70 22.88
CA ILE A 215 2.32 19.88 24.08
C ILE A 215 2.17 21.30 24.61
N THR A 216 2.21 21.48 25.94
CA THR A 216 2.22 22.80 26.58
C THR A 216 3.49 22.99 27.40
N THR A 217 3.72 24.21 27.89
CA THR A 217 4.81 24.54 28.83
C THR A 217 4.81 23.67 30.09
N LYS A 218 3.69 23.05 30.46
CA LYS A 218 3.61 22.09 31.57
C LYS A 218 4.42 20.82 31.27
N GLN A 219 4.19 20.19 30.11
CA GLN A 219 4.87 18.95 29.73
C GLN A 219 6.29 19.22 29.26
N SER A 220 6.54 20.34 28.58
CA SER A 220 7.87 20.68 28.09
C SER A 220 8.81 21.21 29.18
N ASN A 221 8.33 21.41 30.41
CA ASN A 221 9.09 22.08 31.48
C ASN A 221 9.48 23.52 31.11
N GLY A 222 8.55 24.24 30.48
CA GLY A 222 8.62 25.67 30.18
C GLY A 222 9.32 26.05 28.88
N VAL A 223 9.87 25.10 28.12
CA VAL A 223 10.73 25.40 26.95
C VAL A 223 9.96 25.61 25.65
N CYS A 224 8.79 25.00 25.49
CA CYS A 224 7.98 25.17 24.28
C CYS A 224 6.50 24.81 24.46
N ALA A 225 5.66 25.30 23.55
CA ALA A 225 4.27 24.89 23.39
C ALA A 225 3.95 24.73 21.90
N ILE A 226 3.18 23.70 21.56
CA ILE A 226 2.77 23.41 20.18
C ILE A 226 1.30 23.08 20.17
N SER A 227 0.53 23.77 19.31
CA SER A 227 -0.91 23.56 19.19
C SER A 227 -1.39 23.68 17.75
N SER A 228 -2.41 22.89 17.41
CA SER A 228 -3.23 23.11 16.23
C SER A 228 -4.25 24.21 16.53
N ILE A 229 -4.13 25.33 15.82
CA ILE A 229 -5.03 26.47 15.87
C ILE A 229 -5.98 26.39 14.69
N GLU A 230 -7.27 26.26 14.97
CA GLU A 230 -8.30 26.03 13.97
C GLU A 230 -9.41 27.09 14.07
N SER A 231 -9.86 27.61 12.93
CA SER A 231 -10.92 28.62 12.86
C SER A 231 -11.60 28.65 11.49
N SER A 232 -12.58 29.52 11.33
CA SER A 232 -13.37 29.70 10.11
C SER A 232 -13.61 31.17 9.83
N LYS A 233 -13.59 31.56 8.55
CA LYS A 233 -14.02 32.88 8.09
C LYS A 233 -15.50 33.19 8.35
N VAL A 234 -16.30 32.18 8.71
CA VAL A 234 -17.73 32.32 8.98
C VAL A 234 -17.98 32.86 10.40
N TYR A 235 -17.02 32.69 11.30
CA TYR A 235 -17.11 33.21 12.67
C TYR A 235 -16.88 34.73 12.71
N SER A 236 -17.35 35.34 13.79
CA SER A 236 -17.15 36.77 14.02
C SER A 236 -15.69 37.07 14.37
N GLU A 237 -15.28 38.33 14.20
CA GLU A 237 -13.94 38.76 14.59
C GLU A 237 -13.72 38.62 16.10
N GLY A 238 -12.90 37.64 16.49
CA GLY A 238 -12.57 37.35 17.88
C GLY A 238 -11.31 38.07 18.39
N LEU A 239 -10.79 37.64 19.54
CA LEU A 239 -9.59 38.19 20.18
C LEU A 239 -8.39 38.29 19.23
N PHE A 240 -8.20 37.28 18.39
CA PHE A 240 -7.05 37.18 17.50
C PHE A 240 -7.06 38.17 16.32
N SER A 241 -8.20 38.80 16.04
CA SER A 241 -8.27 39.94 15.12
C SER A 241 -7.62 41.20 15.69
N LYS A 242 -7.49 41.27 17.03
CA LYS A 242 -6.88 42.40 17.72
C LYS A 242 -5.37 42.25 17.75
N ARG A 243 -4.68 43.38 17.68
CA ARG A 243 -3.22 43.40 17.68
C ARG A 243 -2.70 43.00 19.05
N MET A 244 -1.84 42.00 19.07
CA MET A 244 -1.19 41.47 20.27
C MET A 244 0.32 41.48 20.13
N THR A 245 1.00 41.68 21.25
CA THR A 245 2.46 41.70 21.35
C THR A 245 2.87 40.83 22.53
N PHE A 246 3.43 39.65 22.24
CA PHE A 246 4.06 38.81 23.24
C PHE A 246 5.46 39.35 23.49
N LYS A 247 5.81 39.70 24.74
CA LYS A 247 7.09 40.38 25.01
C LYS A 247 8.30 39.45 24.98
N SER A 248 8.12 38.19 25.36
CA SER A 248 9.20 37.22 25.55
C SER A 248 9.09 35.98 24.67
N VAL A 249 7.96 35.76 24.00
CA VAL A 249 7.68 34.53 23.24
C VAL A 249 7.76 34.80 21.74
N ASP A 250 8.57 34.02 21.04
CA ASP A 250 8.64 33.96 19.58
C ASP A 250 7.58 32.97 19.05
N HIS A 251 6.95 33.26 17.91
CA HIS A 251 5.97 32.38 17.27
C HIS A 251 6.44 31.95 15.88
N CYS A 252 6.27 30.67 15.57
CA CYS A 252 6.36 30.13 14.21
C CYS A 252 5.02 29.49 13.84
N PHE A 253 4.33 30.08 12.86
CA PHE A 253 3.05 29.59 12.37
C PHE A 253 3.25 28.90 11.02
N CYS A 254 2.89 27.62 10.94
CA CYS A 254 2.91 26.83 9.71
C CYS A 254 1.46 26.58 9.29
N VAL A 255 1.07 27.01 8.09
CA VAL A 255 -0.31 26.84 7.60
C VAL A 255 -0.48 25.44 7.00
N LEU A 256 -1.46 24.68 7.49
CA LEU A 256 -1.70 23.29 7.05
C LEU A 256 -2.92 23.19 6.14
N GLU A 257 -3.97 23.94 6.43
CA GLU A 257 -5.18 23.96 5.60
C GLU A 257 -5.75 25.38 5.55
N GLY A 258 -6.25 25.79 4.37
CA GLY A 258 -6.91 27.07 4.20
C GLY A 258 -5.97 28.26 4.03
N THR A 259 -6.40 29.42 4.54
CA THR A 259 -5.71 30.70 4.33
C THR A 259 -5.69 31.50 5.62
N LEU A 260 -4.49 31.84 6.08
CA LEU A 260 -4.25 32.69 7.24
C LEU A 260 -3.71 34.04 6.76
N THR A 261 -4.32 35.14 7.19
CA THR A 261 -3.76 36.47 7.01
C THR A 261 -3.12 36.94 8.31
N VAL A 262 -1.88 37.42 8.22
CA VAL A 262 -1.13 37.97 9.34
C VAL A 262 -0.89 39.46 9.10
N CYS A 263 -1.28 40.26 10.08
CA CYS A 263 -1.23 41.71 10.02
C CYS A 263 -0.18 42.24 11.01
N LEU A 264 1.01 42.60 10.52
CA LEU A 264 2.04 43.22 11.36
C LEU A 264 1.88 44.73 11.45
N LYS A 265 2.22 45.31 12.61
CA LYS A 265 2.18 46.77 12.79
C LYS A 265 3.10 47.48 11.79
N GLY A 266 2.56 48.47 11.07
CA GLY A 266 3.30 49.23 10.05
C GLY A 266 3.50 48.50 8.71
N SER A 267 2.90 47.32 8.55
CA SER A 267 2.95 46.51 7.32
C SER A 267 1.55 46.33 6.75
N THR A 268 1.47 45.96 5.47
CA THR A 268 0.19 45.56 4.85
C THR A 268 -0.11 44.11 5.19
N ASP A 269 -1.38 43.73 5.21
CA ASP A 269 -1.84 42.36 5.34
C ASP A 269 -1.04 41.42 4.44
N THR A 270 -0.51 40.34 5.03
CA THR A 270 0.19 39.30 4.28
C THR A 270 -0.59 37.99 4.41
N VAL A 271 -0.86 37.37 3.28
CA VAL A 271 -1.67 36.16 3.16
C VAL A 271 -0.75 34.94 3.08
N PHE A 272 -1.03 33.93 3.88
CA PHE A 272 -0.34 32.65 3.96
C PHE A 272 -1.28 31.50 3.59
N ARG A 273 -0.78 30.58 2.78
CA ARG A 273 -1.46 29.40 2.25
C ARG A 273 -0.81 28.13 2.77
N GLU A 274 -1.44 26.99 2.49
CA GLU A 274 -0.93 25.67 2.86
C GLU A 274 0.55 25.47 2.51
N GLY A 275 1.32 25.03 3.50
CA GLY A 275 2.76 24.81 3.44
C GLY A 275 3.61 26.04 3.71
N GLU A 276 3.04 27.26 3.72
CA GLU A 276 3.80 28.48 3.99
C GLU A 276 3.94 28.73 5.50
N THR A 277 5.06 29.33 5.86
CA THR A 277 5.41 29.60 7.26
C THR A 277 5.64 31.08 7.48
N VAL A 278 5.22 31.59 8.64
CA VAL A 278 5.61 32.90 9.16
C VAL A 278 6.26 32.75 10.51
N VAL A 279 7.31 33.54 10.74
CA VAL A 279 7.94 33.66 12.05
C VAL A 279 7.76 35.08 12.54
N VAL A 280 7.25 35.22 13.76
CA VAL A 280 6.97 36.50 14.42
C VAL A 280 7.76 36.55 15.72
N PRO A 281 8.84 37.34 15.78
CA PRO A 281 9.64 37.42 16.99
C PRO A 281 8.93 38.10 18.16
N ALA A 282 9.37 37.79 19.38
CA ALA A 282 8.90 38.46 20.58
C ALA A 282 9.08 39.99 20.48
N GLY A 283 8.09 40.73 20.95
CA GLY A 283 8.01 42.19 20.86
C GLY A 283 7.45 42.71 19.53
N GLN A 284 7.24 41.85 18.52
CA GLN A 284 6.61 42.25 17.25
C GLN A 284 5.07 42.20 17.38
N PRO A 285 4.34 43.33 17.21
CA PRO A 285 2.90 43.31 17.28
C PRO A 285 2.29 42.70 16.01
N PHE A 286 1.35 41.76 16.18
CA PHE A 286 0.63 41.08 15.08
C PHE A 286 -0.85 40.83 15.40
N SER A 287 -1.66 40.58 14.38
CA SER A 287 -2.99 39.98 14.51
C SER A 287 -3.21 38.95 13.41
N LEU A 288 -4.21 38.08 13.61
CA LEU A 288 -4.53 36.95 12.74
C LEU A 288 -5.96 37.09 12.20
N ARG A 289 -6.14 36.81 10.92
CA ARG A 289 -7.45 36.70 10.27
C ARG A 289 -7.53 35.37 9.51
N PHE A 290 -8.62 34.64 9.70
CA PHE A 290 -8.84 33.32 9.12
C PHE A 290 -9.74 33.46 7.89
N ASP A 291 -9.17 33.38 6.68
CA ASP A 291 -9.83 33.83 5.44
C ASP A 291 -10.50 32.70 4.62
N SER A 292 -10.35 31.45 5.05
CA SER A 292 -10.99 30.28 4.44
C SER A 292 -12.13 29.71 5.29
N LYS A 293 -13.01 28.90 4.67
CA LYS A 293 -14.13 28.24 5.39
C LYS A 293 -13.63 27.38 6.55
N TYR A 294 -12.45 26.82 6.40
CA TYR A 294 -11.70 26.16 7.45
C TYR A 294 -10.24 26.61 7.31
N VAL A 295 -9.60 26.88 8.44
CA VAL A 295 -8.18 27.21 8.51
C VAL A 295 -7.59 26.39 9.64
N ARG A 296 -6.49 25.68 9.37
CA ARG A 296 -5.68 24.96 10.36
C ARG A 296 -4.24 25.43 10.28
N VAL A 297 -3.69 25.83 11.42
CA VAL A 297 -2.32 26.34 11.55
C VAL A 297 -1.65 25.64 12.72
N TYR A 298 -0.47 25.09 12.53
CA TYR A 298 0.36 24.64 13.64
C TYR A 298 1.15 25.84 14.17
N SER A 299 0.93 26.15 15.43
CA SER A 299 1.62 27.20 16.16
C SER A 299 2.71 26.56 17.01
N PHE A 300 3.97 26.91 16.75
CA PHE A 300 5.12 26.60 17.60
C PHE A 300 5.50 27.86 18.37
N ALA A 301 5.65 27.75 19.68
CA ALA A 301 6.05 28.83 20.57
C ALA A 301 7.15 28.33 21.51
N ASP A 302 8.09 29.20 21.87
CA ASP A 302 9.17 28.94 22.83
C ASP A 302 8.79 29.32 24.28
N GLY A 303 7.50 29.26 24.58
CA GLY A 303 6.90 29.61 25.86
C GLY A 303 5.38 29.55 25.80
N ASP A 304 4.70 30.27 26.69
CA ASP A 304 3.23 30.36 26.68
C ASP A 304 2.77 31.27 25.53
N GLY A 305 2.35 30.65 24.43
CA GLY A 305 1.97 31.33 23.21
C GLY A 305 0.47 31.64 23.10
N ILE A 306 0.00 31.74 21.85
CA ILE A 306 -1.41 32.03 21.56
C ILE A 306 -2.35 30.91 22.03
N GLU A 307 -1.86 29.68 22.14
CA GLU A 307 -2.60 28.55 22.68
C GLU A 307 -2.93 28.73 24.17
N SER A 308 -2.04 29.35 24.93
CA SER A 308 -2.26 29.66 26.35
C SER A 308 -3.35 30.72 26.56
N LEU A 309 -3.51 31.67 25.63
CA LEU A 309 -4.66 32.58 25.61
C LEU A 309 -5.97 31.82 25.40
N VAL A 310 -6.01 30.89 24.43
CA VAL A 310 -7.20 30.06 24.18
C VAL A 310 -7.51 29.17 25.38
N HIS A 311 -6.50 28.57 25.99
CA HIS A 311 -6.68 27.68 27.14
C HIS A 311 -7.23 28.44 28.36
N ARG A 312 -6.66 29.60 28.71
CA ARG A 312 -7.02 30.36 29.92
C ARG A 312 -8.31 31.16 29.79
N LEU A 313 -8.64 31.65 28.59
CA LEU A 313 -9.85 32.46 28.35
C LEU A 313 -11.01 31.63 27.78
N GLY A 314 -10.70 30.51 27.13
CA GLY A 314 -11.66 29.63 26.50
C GLY A 314 -12.24 28.59 27.46
N LYS A 315 -13.00 27.65 26.89
CA LYS A 315 -13.58 26.52 27.62
C LYS A 315 -13.14 25.20 26.99
N PRO A 316 -12.97 24.13 27.78
CA PRO A 316 -12.83 22.79 27.24
C PRO A 316 -13.96 22.48 26.25
N PHE A 317 -13.62 21.81 25.16
CA PHE A 317 -14.55 21.50 24.08
C PHE A 317 -14.54 20.01 23.76
N GLU A 318 -15.69 19.37 23.94
CA GLU A 318 -15.88 17.93 23.76
C GLU A 318 -15.99 17.52 22.28
N GLY A 319 -16.40 18.44 21.40
CA GLY A 319 -16.55 18.13 19.97
C GLY A 319 -15.20 17.90 19.29
N SER A 320 -15.19 17.06 18.25
CA SER A 320 -13.95 16.72 17.52
C SER A 320 -13.59 17.73 16.44
N ILE A 321 -14.54 18.54 15.98
CA ILE A 321 -14.39 19.52 14.89
C ILE A 321 -14.99 20.89 15.28
N LEU A 322 -14.67 21.93 14.52
CA LEU A 322 -15.27 23.26 14.70
C LEU A 322 -16.81 23.20 14.67
N PRO A 323 -17.52 23.81 15.65
CA PRO A 323 -18.97 23.79 15.70
C PRO A 323 -19.61 24.74 14.67
N ASP A 324 -20.77 24.42 14.12
CA ASP A 324 -21.46 25.30 13.15
C ASP A 324 -21.77 26.70 13.70
N LYS A 325 -21.96 26.81 15.02
CA LYS A 325 -22.18 28.08 15.73
C LYS A 325 -21.04 28.34 16.70
N GLU A 326 -20.49 29.55 16.65
CA GLU A 326 -19.45 29.99 17.58
C GLU A 326 -19.95 30.01 19.04
N PRO A 327 -19.20 29.43 20.00
CA PRO A 327 -19.48 29.56 21.42
C PRO A 327 -19.35 31.00 21.91
N GLU A 328 -20.20 31.40 22.85
CA GLU A 328 -20.04 32.68 23.54
C GLU A 328 -18.82 32.65 24.46
N TRP A 329 -18.08 33.77 24.50
CA TRP A 329 -16.90 33.94 25.34
C TRP A 329 -16.89 35.34 25.98
N ASN A 330 -16.16 35.48 27.09
CA ASN A 330 -16.20 36.69 27.92
C ASN A 330 -14.87 37.46 27.85
N TYR A 331 -14.96 38.75 27.55
CA TYR A 331 -13.82 39.66 27.47
C TYR A 331 -13.29 40.13 28.84
N SER A 332 -14.05 39.95 29.93
CA SER A 332 -13.73 40.54 31.25
C SER A 332 -12.40 40.07 31.84
N GLN A 333 -11.96 38.86 31.49
CA GLN A 333 -10.72 38.26 32.00
C GLN A 333 -9.51 38.50 31.09
N VAL A 334 -9.71 39.05 29.89
CA VAL A 334 -8.65 39.22 28.87
C VAL A 334 -7.49 40.02 29.43
N GLN A 335 -7.77 41.17 30.06
CA GLN A 335 -6.72 42.04 30.61
C GLN A 335 -5.89 41.34 31.70
N ALA A 336 -6.54 40.58 32.57
CA ALA A 336 -5.87 39.87 33.66
C ALA A 336 -4.98 38.74 33.12
N VAL A 337 -5.50 37.92 32.19
CA VAL A 337 -4.74 36.83 31.56
C VAL A 337 -3.60 37.37 30.70
N ALA A 338 -3.85 38.43 29.92
CA ALA A 338 -2.82 39.07 29.10
C ALA A 338 -1.67 39.62 29.98
N THR A 339 -1.98 40.19 31.13
CA THR A 339 -0.96 40.64 32.09
C THR A 339 -0.14 39.48 32.65
N ASP A 340 -0.80 38.35 32.99
CA ASP A 340 -0.12 37.17 33.54
C ASP A 340 0.78 36.46 32.53
N LEU A 341 0.38 36.44 31.25
CA LEU A 341 1.15 35.87 30.14
C LEU A 341 2.16 36.86 29.52
N ASP A 342 2.30 38.06 30.08
CA ASP A 342 3.14 39.16 29.54
C ASP A 342 2.86 39.51 28.06
N VAL A 343 1.56 39.62 27.73
CA VAL A 343 1.04 39.97 26.41
C VAL A 343 0.34 41.33 26.46
N GLU A 344 0.69 42.22 25.54
CA GLU A 344 -0.05 43.47 25.32
C GLU A 344 -1.07 43.29 24.21
N ILE A 345 -2.35 43.56 24.48
CA ILE A 345 -3.44 43.47 23.50
C ILE A 345 -4.09 44.84 23.33
N GLU A 346 -4.18 45.34 22.09
CA GLU A 346 -4.83 46.62 21.77
C GLU A 346 -6.37 46.50 21.90
N LEU A 347 -6.89 46.58 23.13
CA LEU A 347 -8.32 46.46 23.45
C LEU A 347 -9.13 47.78 23.30
N TYR A 348 -8.47 48.88 22.96
CA TYR A 348 -9.04 50.24 22.99
C TYR A 348 -10.35 50.40 22.18
N VAL A 349 -10.52 49.65 21.09
CA VAL A 349 -11.74 49.67 20.27
C VAL A 349 -12.92 49.02 21.01
N ILE A 350 -12.69 47.94 21.75
CA ILE A 350 -13.74 47.24 22.51
C ILE A 350 -14.17 48.08 23.72
N GLU A 351 -13.24 48.76 24.39
CA GLU A 351 -13.59 49.70 25.47
C GLU A 351 -14.45 50.85 24.96
N LEU A 352 -14.16 51.38 23.77
CA LEU A 352 -14.97 52.40 23.12
C LEU A 352 -16.33 51.88 22.65
N GLU A 353 -16.40 50.70 22.04
CA GLU A 353 -17.65 50.06 21.59
C GLU A 353 -18.56 49.75 22.79
N THR A 354 -18.01 49.21 23.87
CA THR A 354 -18.74 48.98 25.13
C THR A 354 -19.23 50.30 25.73
N LYS A 355 -18.41 51.36 25.68
CA LYS A 355 -18.82 52.71 26.11
C LYS A 355 -19.95 53.26 25.24
N VAL A 356 -19.88 53.05 23.93
CA VAL A 356 -20.89 53.50 22.96
C VAL A 356 -22.18 52.74 23.16
N GLU A 357 -22.16 51.43 23.37
CA GLU A 357 -23.37 50.65 23.70
C GLU A 357 -23.98 51.07 25.04
N GLU A 358 -23.15 51.28 26.07
CA GLU A 358 -23.62 51.77 27.37
C GLU A 358 -24.26 53.17 27.25
N LEU A 359 -23.62 54.07 26.49
CA LEU A 359 -24.15 55.41 26.21
C LEU A 359 -25.42 55.35 25.34
N THR A 360 -25.50 54.42 24.40
CA THR A 360 -26.68 54.21 23.54
C THR A 360 -27.85 53.63 24.33
N ALA A 361 -27.60 52.71 25.27
CA ALA A 361 -28.61 52.21 26.19
C ALA A 361 -29.10 53.31 27.12
N LYS A 362 -28.19 54.13 27.67
CA LYS A 362 -28.54 55.33 28.44
C LYS A 362 -29.35 56.34 27.62
N LEU A 363 -29.02 56.52 26.34
CA LEU A 363 -29.76 57.37 25.42
C LEU A 363 -31.19 56.84 25.19
N ARG A 364 -31.38 55.53 24.93
CA ARG A 364 -32.71 54.91 24.78
C ARG A 364 -33.56 55.05 26.05
N VAL A 365 -32.95 54.95 27.23
CA VAL A 365 -33.64 55.17 28.52
C VAL A 365 -34.01 56.66 28.71
N ALA A 366 -33.18 57.58 28.23
CA ALA A 366 -33.49 59.01 28.25
C ALA A 366 -34.59 59.38 27.22
N GLU A 367 -34.55 58.80 26.02
CA GLU A 367 -35.55 58.99 24.96
C GLU A 367 -36.93 58.44 25.37
N SER A 368 -36.97 57.27 26.01
CA SER A 368 -38.22 56.71 26.55
C SER A 368 -38.82 57.57 27.67
N LYS A 369 -38.00 58.24 28.50
CA LYS A 369 -38.45 59.25 29.47
C LYS A 369 -38.96 60.53 28.80
N LEU A 370 -38.39 60.93 27.67
CA LEU A 370 -38.84 62.07 26.87
C LEU A 370 -40.18 61.78 26.16
N ILE A 371 -40.37 60.57 25.65
CA ILE A 371 -41.61 60.15 24.97
C ILE A 371 -42.78 60.06 25.96
N SER A 372 -42.53 59.69 27.23
CA SER A 372 -43.57 59.73 28.27
C SER A 372 -44.06 61.13 28.65
N HIS A 373 -43.37 62.21 28.26
CA HIS A 373 -43.79 63.58 28.52
C HIS A 373 -44.64 64.22 27.39
N HIS A 374 -44.71 63.61 26.20
CA HIS A 374 -45.41 64.18 25.06
C HIS A 374 -46.77 63.54 24.72
N ALA A 375 -47.21 62.50 25.44
CA ALA A 375 -48.46 61.79 25.17
C ALA A 375 -49.68 62.34 25.93
N HIS A 376 -49.94 63.66 25.85
CA HIS A 376 -51.21 64.24 26.28
C HIS A 376 -51.77 65.21 25.23
N GLN A 377 -52.42 64.68 24.20
CA GLN A 377 -53.50 65.34 23.44
C GLN A 377 -54.19 64.35 22.45
N PRO A 378 -55.54 64.24 22.42
CA PRO A 378 -56.32 63.57 21.36
C PRO A 378 -57.08 64.61 20.49
N PRO A 379 -57.95 64.28 19.48
CA PRO A 379 -58.30 63.03 18.76
C PRO A 379 -58.20 63.18 17.20
N THR A 380 -58.56 62.23 16.30
CA THR A 380 -59.90 62.10 15.65
C THR A 380 -59.92 60.96 14.59
N VAL A 381 -61.08 60.30 14.46
CA VAL A 381 -61.48 59.13 13.63
C VAL A 381 -61.93 59.53 12.21
N VAL A 382 -61.67 58.71 11.16
CA VAL A 382 -62.58 58.45 10.00
C VAL A 382 -62.32 57.05 9.38
N THR A 383 -63.40 56.40 8.90
CA THR A 383 -63.58 55.00 8.44
C THR A 383 -63.81 54.84 6.93
N ARG A 384 -63.83 53.55 6.46
CA ARG A 384 -64.37 52.92 5.20
C ARG A 384 -63.36 52.70 4.05
N SER A 385 -63.38 51.64 3.21
CA SER A 385 -64.18 50.39 3.03
C SER A 385 -63.53 49.51 1.92
N ARG A 386 -63.76 48.18 1.95
CA ARG A 386 -63.37 47.08 1.01
C ARG A 386 -64.16 47.08 -0.35
N PRO A 387 -63.89 46.28 -1.42
CA PRO A 387 -63.56 44.81 -1.44
C PRO A 387 -62.57 44.27 -2.55
N GLY A 388 -62.26 42.95 -2.52
CA GLY A 388 -61.25 42.20 -3.32
C GLY A 388 -61.62 41.87 -4.80
N PRO A 389 -61.06 40.83 -5.51
CA PRO A 389 -60.37 39.59 -5.06
C PRO A 389 -59.06 39.20 -5.82
N ALA A 390 -58.50 38.03 -5.49
CA ALA A 390 -57.20 37.46 -5.92
C ALA A 390 -57.17 36.76 -7.31
N PRO A 391 -55.97 36.43 -7.83
CA PRO A 391 -55.77 35.24 -8.66
C PRO A 391 -54.59 34.32 -8.25
N ARG A 392 -54.67 33.07 -8.76
CA ARG A 392 -53.81 31.88 -8.57
C ARG A 392 -52.63 31.82 -9.56
N ALA A 393 -51.57 31.05 -9.22
CA ALA A 393 -50.79 30.15 -10.11
C ALA A 393 -49.86 29.25 -9.23
N SER A 394 -50.15 27.95 -9.08
CA SER A 394 -49.57 26.77 -9.78
C SER A 394 -48.23 26.26 -9.20
N ILE A 395 -48.30 25.22 -8.37
CA ILE A 395 -47.19 24.33 -7.99
C ILE A 395 -47.62 22.93 -8.43
N ASP A 396 -46.87 22.33 -9.35
CA ASP A 396 -46.93 20.91 -9.69
C ASP A 396 -45.67 20.20 -9.19
N ALA A 397 -45.87 18.94 -8.86
CA ALA A 397 -45.06 18.09 -8.00
C ALA A 397 -43.88 17.40 -8.71
N THR A 398 -42.91 16.96 -7.90
CA THR A 398 -42.13 15.74 -8.17
C THR A 398 -42.18 14.86 -6.91
N PRO A 399 -42.52 13.57 -7.00
CA PRO A 399 -42.85 12.74 -5.84
C PRO A 399 -41.65 11.98 -5.27
N LEU A 400 -41.60 11.94 -3.95
CA LEU A 400 -40.80 11.04 -3.13
C LEU A 400 -41.58 9.74 -2.85
N SER A 401 -40.87 8.61 -2.96
CA SER A 401 -40.90 7.43 -2.08
C SER A 401 -42.16 6.57 -1.94
N MET A 402 -42.02 5.28 -2.29
CA MET A 402 -42.68 4.09 -1.69
C MET A 402 -41.88 2.83 -2.10
N PRO A 403 -41.97 1.66 -1.42
CA PRO A 403 -41.96 1.35 0.01
C PRO A 403 -40.88 0.28 0.36
N PRO A 404 -40.62 -0.04 1.66
CA PRO A 404 -39.68 -1.09 2.04
C PRO A 404 -40.37 -2.46 2.14
N ASN A 405 -39.96 -3.43 1.32
CA ASN A 405 -40.19 -4.86 1.56
C ASN A 405 -38.97 -5.63 1.06
N GLY A 406 -38.25 -6.24 1.99
CA GLY A 406 -37.04 -7.02 1.74
C GLY A 406 -36.38 -7.35 3.07
N THR A 407 -36.87 -8.42 3.69
CA THR A 407 -36.40 -8.98 4.96
C THR A 407 -34.91 -9.33 4.90
N THR A 408 -34.09 -8.65 5.68
CA THR A 408 -32.78 -9.13 6.15
C THR A 408 -33.01 -10.09 7.33
N PRO A 409 -32.36 -11.27 7.38
CA PRO A 409 -32.48 -12.15 8.54
C PRO A 409 -31.79 -11.50 9.74
N ARG A 410 -32.55 -11.29 10.82
CA ARG A 410 -32.02 -10.99 12.15
C ARG A 410 -31.34 -12.24 12.70
N GLU A 411 -30.07 -12.14 13.08
CA GLU A 411 -29.43 -13.12 13.97
C GLU A 411 -30.25 -13.24 15.26
N ALA A 412 -30.69 -14.46 15.56
CA ALA A 412 -31.25 -14.82 16.85
C ALA A 412 -30.11 -15.26 17.78
N LEU A 413 -30.13 -14.79 19.02
CA LEU A 413 -29.25 -15.25 20.09
C LEU A 413 -29.42 -16.78 20.31
N PRO A 414 -28.34 -17.57 20.50
CA PRO A 414 -28.49 -18.99 20.74
C PRO A 414 -29.06 -19.28 22.13
N SER A 415 -30.02 -20.20 22.19
CA SER A 415 -30.49 -20.85 23.41
C SER A 415 -29.40 -21.76 23.96
N PRO A 416 -29.21 -21.88 25.30
CA PRO A 416 -28.38 -22.92 25.86
C PRO A 416 -29.10 -24.26 25.67
N TYR A 417 -28.35 -25.31 25.34
CA TYR A 417 -28.78 -26.70 25.06
C TYR A 417 -29.14 -27.03 23.61
N ASP A 418 -28.10 -27.26 22.79
CA ASP A 418 -28.07 -28.36 21.81
C ASP A 418 -26.62 -28.88 21.66
N PRO A 419 -26.39 -30.19 21.38
CA PRO A 419 -25.05 -30.78 21.30
C PRO A 419 -24.28 -30.24 20.09
N GLN A 420 -22.99 -29.92 20.27
CA GLN A 420 -22.08 -29.55 19.19
C GLN A 420 -22.05 -30.62 18.08
N GLU A 421 -22.79 -30.41 16.99
CA GLU A 421 -22.37 -30.89 15.68
C GLU A 421 -21.22 -29.98 15.23
N GLU A 422 -20.05 -30.58 15.00
CA GLU A 422 -18.81 -29.93 14.60
C GLU A 422 -19.06 -28.99 13.41
N ALA A 423 -19.11 -27.68 13.68
CA ALA A 423 -18.90 -26.69 12.64
C ALA A 423 -17.55 -27.01 11.99
N CYS A 424 -17.58 -27.23 10.69
CA CYS A 424 -16.45 -27.68 9.91
C CYS A 424 -15.26 -26.73 10.13
N ASP A 425 -14.22 -27.20 10.83
CA ASP A 425 -12.86 -26.68 10.73
C ASP A 425 -12.36 -26.99 9.31
N THR A 426 -12.99 -26.40 8.29
CA THR A 426 -12.38 -26.29 6.98
C THR A 426 -11.18 -25.39 7.16
N VAL A 427 -10.02 -26.02 7.04
CA VAL A 427 -8.67 -25.47 7.12
C VAL A 427 -8.51 -24.36 6.07
N GLU A 428 -9.07 -23.18 6.36
CA GLU A 428 -9.02 -22.00 5.51
C GLU A 428 -7.79 -21.18 5.92
N HIS A 429 -6.65 -21.47 5.31
CA HIS A 429 -5.43 -20.71 5.52
C HIS A 429 -5.40 -19.50 4.59
N GLU A 430 -5.53 -18.33 5.16
CA GLU A 430 -5.24 -17.06 4.50
C GLU A 430 -3.85 -16.60 4.97
N ILE A 431 -3.11 -15.91 4.10
CA ILE A 431 -1.81 -15.33 4.45
C ILE A 431 -1.91 -13.82 4.30
N SER A 432 -1.50 -13.13 5.37
CA SER A 432 -1.35 -11.68 5.38
C SER A 432 0.03 -11.39 5.94
N GLU A 433 0.97 -11.07 5.06
CA GLU A 433 2.36 -10.81 5.43
C GLU A 433 2.85 -9.49 4.83
N LEU A 434 3.84 -8.90 5.49
CA LEU A 434 4.59 -7.78 4.93
C LEU A 434 5.42 -8.28 3.74
N ASN A 435 5.17 -7.72 2.56
CA ASN A 435 6.08 -7.87 1.44
C ASN A 435 7.22 -6.86 1.58
N HIS A 436 8.40 -7.29 2.04
CA HIS A 436 9.58 -6.44 2.25
C HIS A 436 10.07 -5.74 0.98
N HIS A 437 9.66 -6.19 -0.21
CA HIS A 437 9.99 -5.52 -1.47
C HIS A 437 9.04 -4.36 -1.83
N THR A 438 7.78 -4.40 -1.37
CA THR A 438 6.78 -3.35 -1.60
C THR A 438 6.47 -2.53 -0.34
N ASN A 439 6.93 -2.99 0.82
CA ASN A 439 6.64 -2.49 2.17
C ASN A 439 5.14 -2.30 2.43
N GLY A 440 4.32 -3.13 1.79
CA GLY A 440 2.89 -3.24 2.02
C GLY A 440 2.52 -4.62 2.56
N ILE A 441 1.45 -4.68 3.34
CA ILE A 441 0.84 -5.96 3.73
C ILE A 441 0.07 -6.49 2.52
N GLU A 442 0.42 -7.68 2.06
CA GLU A 442 -0.29 -8.35 0.97
C GLU A 442 -1.11 -9.50 1.52
N PHE A 443 -2.41 -9.43 1.26
CA PHE A 443 -3.37 -10.47 1.61
C PHE A 443 -3.54 -11.46 0.46
N HIS A 444 -3.44 -12.74 0.78
CA HIS A 444 -3.65 -13.87 -0.13
C HIS A 444 -4.64 -14.85 0.50
N GLY A 445 -5.82 -14.98 -0.10
CA GLY A 445 -6.86 -15.84 0.45
C GLY A 445 -6.68 -17.33 0.14
N SER A 446 -7.59 -18.12 0.66
CA SER A 446 -7.53 -19.59 0.72
C SER A 446 -7.45 -20.32 -0.63
N SER A 447 -7.88 -19.69 -1.74
CA SER A 447 -7.72 -20.28 -3.08
C SER A 447 -6.30 -20.08 -3.66
N SER A 448 -5.48 -19.18 -3.11
CA SER A 448 -4.16 -18.82 -3.64
C SER A 448 -3.06 -19.87 -3.42
N SER A 449 -2.01 -19.83 -4.25
CA SER A 449 -0.85 -20.72 -4.11
C SER A 449 0.06 -20.31 -2.94
N ALA A 450 0.15 -19.00 -2.65
CA ALA A 450 0.86 -18.48 -1.49
C ALA A 450 0.27 -19.02 -0.19
N ALA A 451 -1.06 -18.92 -0.02
CA ALA A 451 -1.79 -19.50 1.11
C ALA A 451 -1.46 -20.99 1.33
N LEU A 452 -1.41 -21.75 0.24
CA LEU A 452 -1.11 -23.18 0.29
C LEU A 452 0.34 -23.49 0.68
N ILE A 453 1.32 -22.67 0.24
CA ILE A 453 2.72 -22.83 0.67
C ILE A 453 2.86 -22.53 2.16
N GLY A 454 2.26 -21.45 2.67
CA GLY A 454 2.35 -21.13 4.10
C GLY A 454 1.70 -22.19 4.97
N HIS A 455 0.64 -22.84 4.49
CA HIS A 455 0.09 -24.03 5.16
C HIS A 455 1.10 -25.18 5.23
N LEU A 456 1.69 -25.58 4.10
CA LEU A 456 2.69 -26.65 4.06
C LEU A 456 3.91 -26.33 4.94
N GLN A 457 4.27 -25.05 5.11
CA GLN A 457 5.36 -24.61 5.99
C GLN A 457 4.97 -24.74 7.46
N THR A 458 3.77 -24.28 7.82
CA THR A 458 3.26 -24.34 9.20
C THR A 458 3.09 -25.78 9.69
N THR A 459 2.58 -26.69 8.85
CA THR A 459 2.44 -28.12 9.20
C THR A 459 3.80 -28.75 9.46
N ARG A 460 4.81 -28.41 8.66
CA ARG A 460 6.20 -28.88 8.84
C ARG A 460 6.82 -28.38 10.14
N GLU A 461 6.63 -27.12 10.51
CA GLU A 461 7.15 -26.56 11.75
C GLU A 461 6.55 -27.25 12.99
N LYS A 462 5.26 -27.60 12.93
CA LYS A 462 4.59 -28.38 13.98
C LYS A 462 5.17 -29.79 14.11
N ASP A 463 5.39 -30.50 12.99
CA ASP A 463 5.99 -31.85 12.99
C ASP A 463 7.46 -31.87 13.47
N CYS A 464 8.21 -30.78 13.26
CA CYS A 464 9.58 -30.62 13.79
C CYS A 464 9.58 -30.27 15.28
N ALA A 465 8.66 -29.42 15.74
CA ALA A 465 8.54 -29.03 17.15
C ALA A 465 8.14 -30.21 18.04
N GLU A 466 7.33 -31.16 17.56
CA GLU A 466 6.97 -32.38 18.29
C GLU A 466 8.12 -33.40 18.40
N LYS A 467 9.13 -33.33 17.53
CA LYS A 467 10.29 -34.25 17.53
C LYS A 467 11.52 -33.70 18.25
N GLN A 468 11.54 -32.43 18.64
CA GLN A 468 12.74 -31.76 19.15
C GLN A 468 12.42 -30.88 20.38
N TRP A 469 12.38 -31.49 21.57
CA TRP A 469 12.38 -30.77 22.85
C TRP A 469 13.79 -30.32 23.23
N ASP A 470 14.48 -29.60 22.34
CA ASP A 470 15.67 -28.84 22.72
C ASP A 470 15.91 -27.65 21.77
N SER A 471 15.76 -26.46 22.37
CA SER A 471 16.39 -25.18 22.05
C SER A 471 16.70 -24.82 20.57
N ARG A 472 15.72 -24.22 19.89
CA ARG A 472 15.93 -23.21 18.82
C ARG A 472 14.76 -22.22 18.80
N ALA A 473 15.06 -20.93 18.94
CA ALA A 473 14.10 -19.86 18.74
C ALA A 473 13.65 -19.79 17.26
N PRO A 474 12.41 -19.37 16.95
CA PRO A 474 11.95 -19.21 15.57
C PRO A 474 12.77 -18.13 14.88
N GLN A 475 13.18 -18.37 13.63
CA GLN A 475 13.87 -17.38 12.80
C GLN A 475 12.95 -16.19 12.50
N ALA A 476 13.12 -15.09 13.22
CA ALA A 476 12.44 -13.84 12.92
C ALA A 476 13.00 -13.25 11.61
N GLY A 477 12.22 -13.27 10.53
CA GLY A 477 12.57 -12.61 9.26
C GLY A 477 12.10 -13.28 7.96
N PHE A 478 11.53 -14.49 8.00
CA PHE A 478 11.04 -15.14 6.78
C PHE A 478 9.62 -14.67 6.43
N SER A 479 9.45 -13.99 5.31
CA SER A 479 8.15 -13.77 4.67
C SER A 479 8.09 -14.54 3.36
N LEU A 480 7.09 -15.41 3.24
CA LEU A 480 6.80 -16.14 2.01
C LEU A 480 6.40 -15.20 0.87
N ILE A 481 5.61 -14.18 1.18
CA ILE A 481 5.17 -13.18 0.19
C ILE A 481 6.38 -12.40 -0.35
N SER A 482 7.32 -12.05 0.53
CA SER A 482 8.58 -11.40 0.15
C SER A 482 9.46 -12.34 -0.68
N THR A 483 9.50 -13.62 -0.30
CA THR A 483 10.21 -14.65 -1.06
C THR A 483 9.65 -14.74 -2.47
N LEU A 484 8.34 -14.85 -2.66
CA LEU A 484 7.72 -14.99 -3.98
C LEU A 484 7.66 -13.68 -4.79
N HIS A 485 8.08 -12.54 -4.22
CA HIS A 485 8.13 -11.28 -4.93
C HIS A 485 9.12 -11.32 -6.12
N ASN A 486 8.67 -10.78 -7.25
CA ASN A 486 9.49 -10.66 -8.45
C ASN A 486 10.37 -9.40 -8.39
N SER A 487 11.59 -9.55 -7.85
CA SER A 487 12.54 -8.44 -7.69
C SER A 487 13.02 -7.82 -9.01
N SER A 488 12.88 -8.51 -10.14
CA SER A 488 13.19 -7.96 -11.47
C SER A 488 12.32 -6.75 -11.83
N PHE A 489 11.20 -6.58 -11.13
CA PHE A 489 10.29 -5.44 -11.24
C PHE A 489 10.23 -4.63 -9.93
N SER A 490 11.24 -4.67 -9.07
CA SER A 490 11.38 -3.70 -7.97
C SER A 490 11.82 -2.32 -8.49
N PRO A 491 11.37 -1.21 -7.86
CA PRO A 491 11.75 0.15 -8.27
C PRO A 491 13.26 0.42 -8.26
N SER A 492 14.01 -0.34 -7.45
CA SER A 492 15.47 -0.29 -7.33
C SER A 492 16.23 -0.86 -8.52
N CYS A 493 15.60 -1.68 -9.38
CA CYS A 493 16.27 -2.34 -10.52
C CYS A 493 16.26 -1.49 -11.82
N THR A 494 15.87 -0.21 -11.72
CA THR A 494 15.65 0.67 -12.88
C THR A 494 16.62 1.84 -13.03
N VAL A 495 17.73 1.87 -12.30
CA VAL A 495 18.75 2.92 -12.48
C VAL A 495 20.01 2.32 -13.10
N GLY A 496 19.85 1.83 -14.33
CA GLY A 496 20.94 1.77 -15.28
C GLY A 496 20.96 3.09 -16.04
N SER A 497 22.02 3.87 -15.86
CA SER A 497 22.31 5.11 -16.60
C SER A 497 22.27 4.86 -18.12
N ALA A 498 21.11 5.10 -18.74
CA ALA A 498 21.01 5.41 -20.15
C ALA A 498 20.20 6.71 -20.26
N GLN A 499 20.85 7.79 -20.71
CA GLN A 499 20.17 9.04 -21.05
C GLN A 499 19.00 8.72 -21.99
N LEU A 500 17.77 8.91 -21.50
CA LEU A 500 16.57 8.79 -22.30
C LEU A 500 16.47 9.99 -23.24
N ALA A 501 16.97 9.83 -24.46
CA ALA A 501 16.67 10.79 -25.52
C ALA A 501 15.14 10.84 -25.73
N PRO A 502 14.56 12.00 -26.08
CA PRO A 502 13.16 12.12 -26.48
C PRO A 502 12.70 10.93 -27.34
N LEU A 503 11.55 10.31 -27.03
CA LEU A 503 10.97 9.18 -27.81
C LEU A 503 10.90 9.48 -29.33
N GLN A 504 10.80 10.76 -29.69
CA GLN A 504 10.83 11.29 -31.05
C GLN A 504 12.20 11.10 -31.73
N ASP A 505 13.30 11.13 -30.98
CA ASP A 505 14.68 10.96 -31.49
C ASP A 505 14.94 9.51 -31.90
N HIS A 506 14.27 8.54 -31.24
CA HIS A 506 14.30 7.12 -31.59
C HIS A 506 13.19 6.72 -32.58
N ASN A 507 12.46 7.68 -33.14
CA ASN A 507 11.32 7.46 -34.04
C ASN A 507 10.33 6.40 -33.48
N TYR A 508 10.07 6.43 -32.17
CA TYR A 508 9.24 5.46 -31.45
C TYR A 508 9.63 3.99 -31.72
N TYR A 509 10.93 3.69 -31.75
CA TYR A 509 11.45 2.33 -31.95
C TYR A 509 10.96 1.65 -33.23
N PHE A 510 10.66 2.44 -34.28
CA PHE A 510 10.10 1.96 -35.55
C PHE A 510 10.76 0.67 -36.08
N GLU A 511 12.09 0.58 -36.03
CA GLU A 511 12.87 -0.58 -36.52
C GLU A 511 12.54 -1.89 -35.80
N HIS A 512 12.21 -1.83 -34.51
CA HIS A 512 11.94 -2.99 -33.66
C HIS A 512 10.45 -3.21 -33.42
N ALA A 513 9.65 -2.15 -33.59
CA ALA A 513 8.26 -2.11 -33.18
C ALA A 513 7.42 -3.19 -33.86
N HIS A 514 7.62 -3.45 -35.15
CA HIS A 514 6.84 -4.47 -35.87
C HIS A 514 7.01 -5.86 -35.25
N ALA A 515 8.24 -6.24 -34.87
CA ALA A 515 8.51 -7.53 -34.25
C ALA A 515 7.80 -7.68 -32.90
N PHE A 516 7.82 -6.62 -32.08
CA PHE A 516 7.16 -6.64 -30.77
C PHE A 516 5.63 -6.57 -30.89
N ILE A 517 5.08 -5.72 -31.76
CA ILE A 517 3.63 -5.65 -32.00
C ILE A 517 3.10 -7.00 -32.47
N ASN A 518 3.78 -7.67 -33.42
CA ASN A 518 3.43 -9.03 -33.82
C ASN A 518 3.59 -10.03 -32.67
N GLY A 519 4.64 -9.88 -31.85
CA GLY A 519 4.81 -10.63 -30.61
C GLY A 519 3.54 -10.61 -29.74
N TYR A 520 2.97 -9.44 -29.50
CA TYR A 520 1.75 -9.28 -28.72
C TYR A 520 0.51 -9.85 -29.45
N PHE A 521 0.22 -9.38 -30.67
CA PHE A 521 -0.99 -9.71 -31.41
C PHE A 521 -1.05 -11.17 -31.86
N GLU A 522 0.10 -11.81 -32.09
CA GLU A 522 0.16 -13.22 -32.41
C GLU A 522 0.30 -14.12 -31.17
N ASN A 523 0.29 -13.62 -29.93
CA ASN A 523 0.38 -14.48 -28.76
C ASN A 523 -0.70 -14.16 -27.73
N ILE A 524 -0.44 -13.25 -26.80
CA ILE A 524 -1.34 -13.00 -25.66
C ILE A 524 -2.68 -12.42 -26.11
N HIS A 525 -2.70 -11.68 -27.22
CA HIS A 525 -3.93 -11.08 -27.72
C HIS A 525 -4.95 -12.15 -28.14
N PHE A 526 -4.52 -13.32 -28.63
CA PHE A 526 -5.44 -14.43 -28.90
C PHE A 526 -6.11 -14.98 -27.64
N ILE A 527 -5.56 -14.72 -26.47
CA ILE A 527 -6.11 -15.16 -25.18
C ILE A 527 -6.91 -14.04 -24.51
N HIS A 528 -6.44 -12.80 -24.64
CA HIS A 528 -7.06 -11.59 -24.11
C HIS A 528 -7.26 -10.54 -25.21
N PRO A 529 -8.23 -10.73 -26.13
CA PRO A 529 -8.37 -9.86 -27.28
C PRO A 529 -9.15 -8.58 -26.94
N LEU A 530 -8.46 -7.67 -26.24
CA LEU A 530 -9.02 -6.43 -25.69
C LEU A 530 -8.80 -5.19 -26.57
N ILE A 531 -7.87 -5.27 -27.53
CA ILE A 531 -7.41 -4.14 -28.35
C ILE A 531 -7.83 -4.32 -29.81
N ASP A 532 -8.39 -3.29 -30.43
CA ASP A 532 -8.62 -3.28 -31.87
C ASP A 532 -7.28 -3.24 -32.62
N LYS A 533 -6.93 -4.36 -33.24
CA LYS A 533 -5.68 -4.53 -33.98
C LYS A 533 -5.54 -3.53 -35.12
N GLU A 534 -6.59 -3.32 -35.90
CA GLU A 534 -6.55 -2.45 -37.08
C GLU A 534 -6.47 -0.98 -36.67
N ASP A 535 -7.25 -0.57 -35.66
CA ASP A 535 -7.15 0.77 -35.07
C ASP A 535 -5.76 1.03 -34.49
N PHE A 536 -5.22 0.06 -33.75
CA PHE A 536 -3.89 0.16 -33.14
C PHE A 536 -2.80 0.33 -34.21
N TYR A 537 -2.82 -0.48 -35.27
CA TYR A 537 -1.87 -0.34 -36.39
C TYR A 537 -2.03 0.99 -37.11
N SER A 538 -3.26 1.48 -37.29
CA SER A 538 -3.49 2.79 -37.90
C SER A 538 -2.88 3.92 -37.07
N ARG A 539 -3.13 3.93 -35.76
CA ARG A 539 -2.60 4.95 -34.83
C ARG A 539 -1.08 4.84 -34.66
N ALA A 540 -0.52 3.63 -34.72
CA ALA A 540 0.93 3.43 -34.71
C ALA A 540 1.58 3.99 -35.99
N ARG A 541 0.96 3.83 -37.16
CA ARG A 541 1.43 4.46 -38.41
C ARG A 541 1.41 5.97 -38.31
N ASP A 542 0.34 6.56 -37.75
CA ASP A 542 0.28 7.99 -37.51
C ASP A 542 1.40 8.45 -36.57
N LEU A 543 1.70 7.67 -35.52
CA LEU A 543 2.79 7.96 -34.58
C LEU A 543 4.17 7.99 -35.26
N TRP A 544 4.43 7.08 -36.21
CA TRP A 544 5.73 7.00 -36.91
C TRP A 544 5.88 8.04 -38.04
N PHE A 545 4.80 8.34 -38.76
CA PHE A 545 4.88 9.08 -40.01
C PHE A 545 4.22 10.47 -39.99
N ASN A 546 3.29 10.72 -39.07
CA ASN A 546 2.53 11.97 -39.03
C ASN A 546 3.08 12.94 -37.97
N ARG A 547 4.23 13.57 -38.27
CA ARG A 547 4.92 14.51 -37.36
C ARG A 547 4.20 15.85 -37.17
N THR A 548 3.07 16.08 -37.82
CA THR A 548 2.32 17.36 -37.76
C THR A 548 1.32 17.42 -36.61
N ARG A 549 0.96 16.27 -36.03
CA ARG A 549 -0.01 16.15 -34.94
C ARG A 549 0.70 15.73 -33.66
N GLU A 550 0.45 16.42 -32.56
CA GLU A 550 0.96 15.97 -31.26
C GLU A 550 0.36 14.59 -30.91
N PRO A 551 1.18 13.63 -30.49
CA PRO A 551 0.72 12.28 -30.18
C PRO A 551 -0.09 12.27 -28.89
N GLU A 552 -1.18 11.50 -28.87
CA GLU A 552 -2.02 11.35 -27.69
C GLU A 552 -1.26 10.60 -26.58
N PRO A 553 -1.05 11.18 -25.39
CA PRO A 553 -0.23 10.55 -24.35
C PRO A 553 -0.73 9.16 -23.90
N SER A 554 -2.05 8.97 -23.86
CA SER A 554 -2.69 7.69 -23.54
C SER A 554 -2.35 6.61 -24.57
N PHE A 555 -2.27 6.97 -25.86
CA PHE A 555 -1.90 6.05 -26.92
C PHE A 555 -0.43 5.69 -26.86
N VAL A 556 0.45 6.66 -26.58
CA VAL A 556 1.88 6.39 -26.42
C VAL A 556 2.13 5.40 -25.29
N ALA A 557 1.42 5.55 -24.16
CA ALA A 557 1.48 4.59 -23.06
C ALA A 557 0.98 3.19 -23.48
N LEU A 558 -0.15 3.10 -24.20
CA LEU A 558 -0.66 1.83 -24.74
C LEU A 558 0.31 1.19 -25.73
N TYR A 559 0.89 2.00 -26.62
CA TYR A 559 1.85 1.58 -27.63
C TYR A 559 3.09 0.97 -26.98
N LEU A 560 3.71 1.68 -26.02
CA LEU A 560 4.87 1.19 -25.28
C LEU A 560 4.54 -0.06 -24.44
N SER A 561 3.32 -0.16 -23.90
CA SER A 561 2.84 -1.37 -23.20
C SER A 561 2.78 -2.58 -24.13
N VAL A 562 2.22 -2.41 -25.34
CA VAL A 562 2.15 -3.46 -26.37
C VAL A 562 3.54 -3.86 -26.82
N LEU A 563 4.46 -2.92 -27.02
CA LEU A 563 5.86 -3.24 -27.34
C LEU A 563 6.54 -4.01 -26.21
N SER A 564 6.37 -3.56 -24.96
CA SER A 564 6.98 -4.20 -23.79
C SER A 564 6.50 -5.64 -23.63
N PHE A 565 5.19 -5.86 -23.70
CA PHE A 565 4.61 -7.19 -23.59
C PHE A 565 4.98 -8.05 -24.80
N GLY A 566 4.98 -7.46 -25.99
CA GLY A 566 5.40 -8.09 -27.24
C GLY A 566 6.85 -8.58 -27.21
N ALA A 567 7.75 -7.79 -26.61
CA ALA A 567 9.13 -8.20 -26.36
C ALA A 567 9.20 -9.40 -25.42
N LEU A 568 8.35 -9.49 -24.38
CA LEU A 568 8.32 -10.65 -23.48
C LEU A 568 7.82 -11.92 -24.14
N VAL A 569 6.75 -11.83 -24.94
CA VAL A 569 6.00 -13.02 -25.41
C VAL A 569 6.30 -13.47 -26.83
N ARG A 570 7.10 -12.71 -27.59
CA ARG A 570 7.59 -13.18 -28.91
C ARG A 570 8.51 -14.38 -28.74
N VAL A 571 8.66 -15.14 -29.80
CA VAL A 571 9.73 -16.15 -29.89
C VAL A 571 11.06 -15.43 -30.07
N TRP A 572 12.04 -15.82 -29.25
CA TRP A 572 13.41 -15.34 -29.32
C TRP A 572 14.29 -16.47 -29.88
N ASP A 573 14.57 -16.39 -31.18
CA ASP A 573 15.57 -17.24 -31.84
C ASP A 573 16.99 -16.67 -31.68
N GLU A 574 17.07 -15.42 -31.24
CA GLU A 574 18.28 -14.62 -31.04
C GLU A 574 18.46 -14.29 -29.54
N LYS A 575 19.71 -14.14 -29.08
CA LYS A 575 19.99 -13.78 -27.68
C LYS A 575 19.59 -12.35 -27.34
N THR A 576 19.74 -11.44 -28.30
CA THR A 576 19.46 -10.00 -28.15
C THR A 576 18.94 -9.44 -29.47
N LEU A 577 18.03 -8.47 -29.42
CA LEU A 577 17.61 -7.69 -30.58
C LEU A 577 18.02 -6.24 -30.33
N GLY A 578 18.70 -5.56 -31.24
CA GLY A 578 19.19 -4.19 -31.00
C GLY A 578 20.09 -4.05 -29.77
N GLY A 579 20.85 -5.11 -29.42
CA GLY A 579 21.76 -5.14 -28.27
C GLY A 579 21.14 -5.41 -26.91
N LEU A 580 19.80 -5.55 -26.82
CA LEU A 580 19.08 -5.81 -25.57
C LEU A 580 18.35 -7.16 -25.64
N GLY A 581 18.33 -7.88 -24.51
CA GLY A 581 17.54 -9.08 -24.30
C GLY A 581 16.06 -8.77 -24.04
N ARG A 582 15.24 -9.83 -23.96
CA ARG A 582 13.76 -9.69 -23.86
C ARG A 582 13.28 -8.91 -22.64
N PHE A 583 13.84 -9.20 -21.46
CA PHE A 583 13.48 -8.52 -20.21
C PHE A 583 14.05 -7.11 -20.14
N GLU A 584 15.19 -6.85 -20.78
CA GLU A 584 15.77 -5.50 -20.88
C GLU A 584 14.91 -4.62 -21.76
N TRP A 585 14.47 -5.11 -22.92
CA TRP A 585 13.49 -4.43 -23.77
C TRP A 585 12.19 -4.17 -23.03
N SER A 586 11.62 -5.20 -22.40
CA SER A 586 10.36 -5.06 -21.67
C SER A 586 10.47 -4.00 -20.58
N ARG A 587 11.52 -4.04 -19.74
CA ARG A 587 11.75 -3.06 -18.67
C ARG A 587 11.96 -1.65 -19.24
N LYS A 588 12.79 -1.52 -20.27
CA LYS A 588 13.04 -0.24 -20.95
C LYS A 588 11.74 0.40 -21.42
N LEU A 589 10.96 -0.32 -22.24
CA LEU A 589 9.72 0.16 -22.83
C LEU A 589 8.64 0.44 -21.76
N PHE A 590 8.58 -0.38 -20.72
CA PHE A 590 7.62 -0.20 -19.62
C PHE A 590 7.94 1.05 -18.77
N ASN A 591 9.22 1.31 -18.50
CA ASN A 591 9.65 2.50 -17.77
C ASN A 591 9.40 3.79 -18.57
N GLU A 592 9.63 3.76 -19.88
CA GLU A 592 9.37 4.89 -20.77
C GLU A 592 7.88 5.23 -20.88
N GLY A 593 7.02 4.23 -20.71
CA GLY A 593 5.57 4.42 -20.60
C GLY A 593 5.11 5.06 -19.29
N ARG A 594 6.00 5.27 -18.31
CA ARG A 594 5.70 5.77 -16.95
C ARG A 594 4.57 4.98 -16.25
N ILE A 595 4.58 3.65 -16.41
CA ILE A 595 3.53 2.77 -15.90
C ILE A 595 3.93 2.22 -14.51
N THR A 596 3.10 2.43 -13.48
CA THR A 596 3.37 1.97 -12.11
C THR A 596 3.03 0.48 -11.92
N ARG A 597 3.53 -0.13 -10.84
CA ARG A 597 3.72 -1.59 -10.71
C ARG A 597 2.83 -2.24 -9.63
N VAL A 598 1.54 -2.48 -9.92
CA VAL A 598 0.69 -3.44 -9.16
C VAL A 598 -0.45 -3.99 -10.04
N ALA A 599 -0.30 -5.18 -10.64
CA ALA A 599 -1.25 -5.70 -11.65
C ALA A 599 -2.71 -5.79 -11.19
N TYR A 600 -2.96 -6.26 -9.96
CA TYR A 600 -4.32 -6.35 -9.40
C TYR A 600 -4.99 -4.98 -9.22
N MET A 601 -4.26 -3.99 -8.70
CA MET A 601 -4.81 -2.64 -8.50
C MET A 601 -5.11 -1.95 -9.84
N TYR A 602 -4.27 -2.16 -10.86
CA TYR A 602 -4.50 -1.63 -12.20
C TYR A 602 -5.68 -2.30 -12.90
N LEU A 603 -5.88 -3.60 -12.70
CA LEU A 603 -7.07 -4.29 -13.19
C LEU A 603 -8.33 -3.71 -12.52
N GLY A 604 -8.32 -3.52 -11.20
CA GLY A 604 -9.41 -2.85 -10.49
C GLY A 604 -9.64 -1.39 -10.93
N LEU A 605 -8.57 -0.64 -11.25
CA LEU A 605 -8.68 0.70 -11.84
C LEU A 605 -9.31 0.65 -13.24
N ALA A 606 -8.90 -0.30 -14.08
CA ALA A 606 -9.47 -0.49 -15.42
C ALA A 606 -10.97 -0.85 -15.34
N VAL A 607 -11.34 -1.77 -14.45
CA VAL A 607 -12.74 -2.13 -14.15
C VAL A 607 -13.53 -0.88 -13.75
N ARG A 608 -13.06 -0.14 -12.74
CA ARG A 608 -13.75 1.07 -12.26
C ARG A 608 -13.84 2.16 -13.33
N THR A 609 -12.81 2.30 -14.16
CA THR A 609 -12.83 3.22 -15.30
C THR A 609 -13.90 2.81 -16.30
N CYS A 610 -13.95 1.54 -16.70
CA CYS A 610 -14.97 0.99 -17.59
C CYS A 610 -16.39 1.17 -17.02
N LEU A 611 -16.59 0.95 -15.73
CA LEU A 611 -17.85 1.20 -15.05
C LEU A 611 -18.24 2.69 -15.09
N ALA A 612 -17.29 3.59 -14.79
CA ALA A 612 -17.53 5.04 -14.80
C ALA A 612 -17.89 5.57 -16.19
N VAL A 613 -17.27 5.05 -17.26
CA VAL A 613 -17.59 5.42 -18.64
C VAL A 613 -18.78 4.64 -19.23
N GLY A 614 -19.37 3.71 -18.47
CA GLY A 614 -20.56 2.94 -18.88
C GLY A 614 -20.28 1.82 -19.89
N PHE A 615 -19.06 1.27 -19.94
CA PHE A 615 -18.72 0.15 -20.83
C PHE A 615 -19.53 -1.11 -20.48
N ASN A 616 -19.94 -1.28 -19.23
CA ASN A 616 -20.83 -2.36 -18.78
C ASN A 616 -22.31 -2.19 -19.19
N ARG A 617 -22.71 -1.04 -19.74
CA ARG A 617 -24.12 -0.74 -20.04
C ARG A 617 -24.46 -0.82 -21.52
N HIS A 618 -25.60 -1.38 -21.87
CA HIS A 618 -26.11 -1.33 -23.24
C HIS A 618 -26.51 0.09 -23.63
N VAL A 619 -25.86 0.64 -24.67
CA VAL A 619 -26.19 1.96 -25.24
C VAL A 619 -26.59 1.76 -26.70
N ARG A 620 -27.82 2.14 -27.08
CA ARG A 620 -28.28 2.09 -28.48
C ARG A 620 -27.75 3.32 -29.23
N ASN A 621 -26.74 3.14 -30.08
CA ASN A 621 -26.32 4.14 -31.06
C ASN A 621 -26.13 3.49 -32.44
N PRO A 622 -27.03 3.73 -33.41
CA PRO A 622 -26.97 3.11 -34.74
C PRO A 622 -25.76 3.54 -35.59
N LYS A 623 -25.09 4.64 -35.22
CA LYS A 623 -24.00 5.22 -36.02
C LYS A 623 -22.61 4.65 -35.67
N ASP A 624 -22.52 3.79 -34.66
CA ASP A 624 -21.26 3.40 -34.01
C ASP A 624 -21.20 1.87 -33.71
N GLU A 625 -21.79 1.02 -34.58
CA GLU A 625 -21.89 -0.44 -34.36
C GLU A 625 -20.52 -1.11 -34.19
N GLN A 626 -19.54 -0.77 -35.02
CA GLN A 626 -18.19 -1.33 -34.93
C GLN A 626 -17.50 -0.96 -33.60
N ARG A 627 -17.60 0.31 -33.20
CA ARG A 627 -17.07 0.80 -31.92
C ARG A 627 -17.78 0.16 -30.73
N SER A 628 -19.09 -0.01 -30.82
CA SER A 628 -19.90 -0.72 -29.82
C SER A 628 -19.44 -2.18 -29.65
N GLY A 629 -19.11 -2.84 -30.75
CA GLY A 629 -18.54 -4.20 -30.75
C GLY A 629 -17.23 -4.29 -29.97
N TRP A 630 -16.30 -3.35 -30.16
CA TRP A 630 -15.03 -3.33 -29.42
C TRP A 630 -15.18 -2.94 -27.96
N ILE A 631 -16.11 -2.04 -27.63
CA ILE A 631 -16.46 -1.74 -26.23
C ILE A 631 -16.98 -3.01 -25.53
N SER A 632 -17.84 -3.79 -26.20
CA SER A 632 -18.33 -5.07 -25.68
C SER A 632 -17.18 -6.06 -25.44
N LYS A 633 -16.31 -6.27 -26.43
CA LYS A 633 -15.13 -7.16 -26.32
C LYS A 633 -14.20 -6.74 -25.17
N THR A 634 -13.92 -5.44 -25.05
CA THR A 634 -13.07 -4.88 -24.00
C THR A 634 -13.70 -5.11 -22.61
N TRP A 635 -14.98 -4.77 -22.45
CA TRP A 635 -15.68 -4.93 -21.17
C TRP A 635 -15.70 -6.39 -20.74
N TRP A 636 -16.16 -7.29 -21.59
CA TRP A 636 -16.34 -8.71 -21.24
C TRP A 636 -15.01 -9.45 -21.09
N GLY A 637 -13.96 -9.01 -21.79
CA GLY A 637 -12.62 -9.51 -21.57
C GLY A 637 -12.03 -9.05 -20.23
N ILE A 638 -12.22 -7.79 -19.83
CA ILE A 638 -11.81 -7.28 -18.51
C ILE A 638 -12.62 -7.95 -17.39
N PHE A 639 -13.94 -8.11 -17.57
CA PHE A 639 -14.83 -8.80 -16.65
C PHE A 639 -14.32 -10.21 -16.32
N SER A 640 -14.01 -10.98 -17.36
CA SER A 640 -13.54 -12.36 -17.19
C SER A 640 -12.15 -12.40 -16.53
N LEU A 641 -11.26 -11.48 -16.89
CA LEU A 641 -9.91 -11.39 -16.35
C LEU A 641 -9.88 -11.00 -14.86
N GLU A 642 -10.73 -10.06 -14.45
CA GLU A 642 -10.85 -9.64 -13.05
C GLU A 642 -11.26 -10.80 -12.15
N ILE A 643 -12.23 -11.61 -12.58
CA ILE A 643 -12.67 -12.78 -11.82
C ILE A 643 -11.55 -13.83 -11.74
N GLU A 644 -10.88 -14.12 -12.85
CA GLU A 644 -9.79 -15.11 -12.91
C GLU A 644 -8.61 -14.72 -12.01
N ILE A 645 -8.17 -13.45 -12.08
CA ILE A 645 -7.04 -12.96 -11.27
C ILE A 645 -7.42 -12.88 -9.80
N SER A 646 -8.61 -12.36 -9.46
CA SER A 646 -9.09 -12.27 -8.08
C SER A 646 -9.16 -13.66 -7.44
N PHE A 647 -9.70 -14.65 -8.16
CA PHE A 647 -9.73 -16.04 -7.70
C PHE A 647 -8.34 -16.65 -7.52
N SER A 648 -7.39 -16.36 -8.44
CA SER A 648 -6.02 -16.88 -8.36
C SER A 648 -5.24 -16.36 -7.13
N ILE A 649 -5.57 -15.17 -6.63
CA ILE A 649 -4.96 -14.58 -5.43
C ILE A 649 -5.83 -14.73 -4.17
N GLY A 650 -7.00 -15.38 -4.27
CA GLY A 650 -7.92 -15.58 -3.15
C GLY A 650 -8.60 -14.30 -2.66
N ARG A 651 -8.89 -13.37 -3.56
CA ARG A 651 -9.63 -12.14 -3.25
C ARG A 651 -11.00 -12.17 -3.93
N PRO A 652 -12.01 -11.48 -3.36
CA PRO A 652 -13.25 -11.23 -4.08
C PRO A 652 -13.00 -10.30 -5.27
N ASP A 653 -13.75 -10.49 -6.34
CA ASP A 653 -13.75 -9.57 -7.47
C ASP A 653 -14.53 -8.28 -7.16
N THR A 654 -14.24 -7.21 -7.89
CA THR A 654 -14.80 -5.88 -7.64
C THR A 654 -15.97 -5.48 -8.55
N LEU A 655 -16.56 -6.43 -9.28
CA LEU A 655 -17.54 -6.14 -10.35
C LEU A 655 -18.95 -5.89 -9.80
N GLY A 656 -19.28 -6.43 -8.62
CA GLY A 656 -20.61 -6.36 -8.04
C GLY A 656 -21.57 -7.42 -8.60
N MET A 657 -22.87 -7.13 -8.58
CA MET A 657 -23.91 -8.05 -9.02
C MET A 657 -23.97 -8.15 -10.55
N ASP A 658 -24.22 -9.33 -11.10
CA ASP A 658 -24.25 -9.56 -12.54
C ASP A 658 -25.31 -8.70 -13.26
N GLU A 659 -26.41 -8.34 -12.57
CA GLU A 659 -27.46 -7.45 -13.07
C GLU A 659 -26.98 -6.02 -13.36
N TYR A 660 -25.85 -5.61 -12.79
CA TYR A 660 -25.22 -4.32 -13.11
C TYR A 660 -24.63 -4.28 -14.51
N HIS A 661 -24.50 -5.43 -15.19
CA HIS A 661 -23.81 -5.57 -16.46
C HIS A 661 -24.78 -6.02 -17.55
N ASN A 662 -25.39 -5.05 -18.24
CA ASN A 662 -26.38 -5.33 -19.28
C ASN A 662 -25.87 -5.12 -20.72
N ARG A 663 -24.57 -4.85 -20.92
CA ARG A 663 -23.93 -4.82 -22.25
C ARG A 663 -24.09 -6.18 -22.94
N GLY A 664 -24.57 -6.19 -24.18
CA GLY A 664 -24.67 -7.44 -24.95
C GLY A 664 -23.31 -8.12 -25.12
N LEU A 665 -23.27 -9.45 -24.94
CA LEU A 665 -22.06 -10.25 -25.17
C LEU A 665 -21.61 -10.17 -26.64
N PRO A 666 -20.31 -10.28 -26.93
CA PRO A 666 -19.84 -10.47 -28.30
C PRO A 666 -20.45 -11.72 -28.91
N GLU A 667 -20.63 -11.73 -30.23
CA GLU A 667 -21.14 -12.89 -30.95
C GLU A 667 -20.21 -14.09 -30.75
N ARG A 668 -20.81 -15.28 -30.61
CA ARG A 668 -20.09 -16.56 -30.60
C ARG A 668 -19.77 -16.93 -32.05
N ASP A 669 -18.73 -16.32 -32.59
CA ASP A 669 -18.24 -16.55 -33.94
C ASP A 669 -17.10 -17.58 -34.00
N ASP A 670 -16.52 -17.80 -35.18
CA ASP A 670 -15.32 -18.64 -35.41
C ASP A 670 -14.08 -17.78 -35.69
N SER A 671 -13.97 -16.64 -34.99
CA SER A 671 -12.86 -15.70 -35.12
C SER A 671 -11.85 -15.81 -33.98
N GLU A 672 -10.74 -15.09 -34.08
CA GLU A 672 -9.77 -14.95 -32.99
C GLU A 672 -10.35 -14.32 -31.70
N TYR A 673 -11.53 -13.71 -31.77
CA TYR A 673 -12.25 -13.10 -30.65
C TYR A 673 -13.25 -14.04 -29.97
N ALA A 674 -13.51 -15.21 -30.56
CA ALA A 674 -14.55 -16.15 -30.14
C ALA A 674 -14.41 -16.57 -28.68
N ILE A 675 -13.18 -16.57 -28.13
CA ILE A 675 -12.90 -16.96 -26.74
C ILE A 675 -13.59 -16.07 -25.70
N ILE A 676 -13.86 -14.79 -25.99
CA ILE A 676 -14.41 -13.85 -24.99
C ILE A 676 -15.73 -14.33 -24.37
N PRO A 677 -16.81 -14.58 -25.15
CA PRO A 677 -18.08 -15.02 -24.56
C PRO A 677 -17.96 -16.35 -23.80
N TRP A 678 -17.10 -17.27 -24.25
CA TRP A 678 -16.84 -18.53 -23.54
C TRP A 678 -16.11 -18.32 -22.21
N MET A 679 -15.19 -17.35 -22.16
CA MET A 679 -14.51 -16.97 -20.94
C MET A 679 -15.42 -16.26 -19.95
N VAL A 680 -16.46 -15.56 -20.40
CA VAL A 680 -17.48 -14.99 -19.50
C VAL A 680 -18.25 -16.11 -18.79
N ASP A 681 -18.73 -17.11 -19.54
CA ASP A 681 -19.41 -18.28 -18.95
C ASP A 681 -18.49 -19.01 -17.95
N PHE A 682 -17.22 -19.17 -18.34
CA PHE A 682 -16.20 -19.80 -17.50
C PHE A 682 -15.90 -18.99 -16.24
N ALA A 683 -15.82 -17.67 -16.35
CA ALA A 683 -15.60 -16.78 -15.22
C ALA A 683 -16.78 -16.82 -14.23
N GLN A 684 -18.02 -16.95 -14.71
CA GLN A 684 -19.17 -17.17 -13.85
C GLN A 684 -19.09 -18.51 -13.10
N ILE A 685 -18.57 -19.56 -13.74
CA ILE A 685 -18.27 -20.84 -13.06
C ILE A 685 -17.20 -20.61 -11.98
N ILE A 686 -16.09 -19.92 -12.29
CA ILE A 686 -15.04 -19.58 -11.32
C ILE A 686 -15.63 -18.82 -10.13
N ARG A 687 -16.48 -17.82 -10.36
CA ARG A 687 -17.12 -17.05 -9.29
C ARG A 687 -17.99 -17.95 -8.40
N ARG A 688 -18.71 -18.92 -8.97
CA ARG A 688 -19.45 -19.93 -8.19
C ARG A 688 -18.52 -20.79 -7.33
N VAL A 689 -17.35 -21.21 -7.86
CA VAL A 689 -16.33 -21.91 -7.06
C VAL A 689 -15.85 -21.02 -5.92
N SER A 690 -15.44 -19.78 -6.21
CA SER A 690 -14.98 -18.83 -5.20
C SER A 690 -16.00 -18.65 -4.07
N VAL A 691 -17.26 -18.37 -4.41
CA VAL A 691 -18.30 -18.11 -3.41
C VAL A 691 -18.72 -19.38 -2.67
N ARG A 692 -19.11 -20.46 -3.37
CA ARG A 692 -19.73 -21.64 -2.75
C ARG A 692 -18.73 -22.58 -2.07
N ILE A 693 -17.48 -22.60 -2.54
CA ILE A 693 -16.47 -23.55 -2.05
C ILE A 693 -15.51 -22.87 -1.06
N TYR A 694 -15.02 -21.67 -1.41
CA TYR A 694 -13.95 -21.00 -0.66
C TYR A 694 -14.41 -19.91 0.32
N HIS A 695 -15.60 -19.30 0.14
CA HIS A 695 -16.11 -18.24 1.02
C HIS A 695 -17.38 -18.62 1.80
N SER A 696 -18.08 -19.70 1.43
CA SER A 696 -19.33 -20.11 2.08
C SER A 696 -19.07 -20.96 3.32
N ARG A 697 -19.70 -20.58 4.44
CA ARG A 697 -19.71 -21.33 5.70
C ARG A 697 -20.80 -22.41 5.70
N ILE A 698 -20.70 -23.36 4.78
CA ILE A 698 -21.61 -24.51 4.64
C ILE A 698 -20.90 -25.81 5.05
N THR A 699 -21.66 -26.86 5.35
CA THR A 699 -21.13 -28.16 5.78
C THR A 699 -20.31 -28.83 4.66
N LEU A 700 -19.42 -29.77 5.02
CA LEU A 700 -18.60 -30.49 4.04
C LEU A 700 -19.45 -31.24 3.00
N GLN A 701 -20.57 -31.82 3.43
CA GLN A 701 -21.52 -32.50 2.55
C GLN A 701 -22.17 -31.52 1.55
N GLU A 702 -22.54 -30.33 2.02
CA GLU A 702 -23.08 -29.27 1.15
C GLU A 702 -22.00 -28.71 0.20
N LYS A 703 -20.74 -28.56 0.66
CA LYS A 703 -19.60 -28.21 -0.21
C LYS A 703 -19.39 -29.28 -1.29
N LEU A 704 -19.49 -30.57 -0.94
CA LEU A 704 -19.34 -31.68 -1.89
C LEU A 704 -20.45 -31.65 -2.95
N GLN A 705 -21.71 -31.51 -2.53
CA GLN A 705 -22.83 -31.38 -3.47
C GLN A 705 -22.64 -30.16 -4.40
N ALA A 706 -22.26 -29.01 -3.83
CA ALA A 706 -21.94 -27.82 -4.62
C ALA A 706 -20.81 -28.07 -5.62
N ALA A 707 -19.77 -28.81 -5.23
CA ALA A 707 -18.66 -29.13 -6.10
C ALA A 707 -19.08 -30.03 -7.28
N LEU A 708 -19.93 -31.03 -7.03
CA LEU A 708 -20.47 -31.90 -8.09
C LEU A 708 -21.38 -31.13 -9.05
N ASP A 709 -22.23 -30.23 -8.54
CA ASP A 709 -23.09 -29.37 -9.37
C ASP A 709 -22.23 -28.47 -10.28
N ILE A 710 -21.19 -27.86 -9.71
CA ILE A 710 -20.27 -26.99 -10.45
C ILE A 710 -19.43 -27.80 -11.46
N GLU A 711 -19.02 -29.02 -11.13
CA GLU A 711 -18.35 -29.92 -12.06
C GLU A 711 -19.25 -30.25 -13.27
N ALA A 712 -20.54 -30.49 -13.06
CA ALA A 712 -21.50 -30.71 -14.14
C ALA A 712 -21.64 -29.48 -15.05
N ASP A 713 -21.70 -28.27 -14.47
CA ASP A 713 -21.68 -27.01 -15.22
C ASP A 713 -20.39 -26.84 -16.03
N LEU A 714 -19.24 -27.19 -15.44
CA LEU A 714 -17.94 -27.12 -16.08
C LEU A 714 -17.84 -28.09 -17.27
N HIS A 715 -18.34 -29.32 -17.12
CA HIS A 715 -18.45 -30.28 -18.23
C HIS A 715 -19.40 -29.80 -19.32
N LYS A 716 -20.54 -29.22 -18.95
CA LYS A 716 -21.51 -28.65 -19.90
C LYS A 716 -20.89 -27.51 -20.70
N TRP A 717 -20.17 -26.61 -20.02
CA TRP A 717 -19.43 -25.53 -20.68
C TRP A 717 -18.42 -26.07 -21.68
N MET A 718 -17.60 -27.06 -21.27
CA MET A 718 -16.62 -27.68 -22.16
C MET A 718 -17.27 -28.38 -23.36
N ALA A 719 -18.43 -29.02 -23.17
CA ALA A 719 -19.15 -29.68 -24.25
C ALA A 719 -19.65 -28.69 -25.31
N GLN A 720 -20.02 -27.48 -24.89
CA GLN A 720 -20.56 -26.42 -25.75
C GLN A 720 -19.50 -25.64 -26.53
N LEU A 721 -18.21 -25.75 -26.17
CA LEU A 721 -17.13 -25.08 -26.87
C LEU A 721 -17.12 -25.45 -28.37
N PRO A 722 -16.87 -24.49 -29.29
CA PRO A 722 -16.71 -24.77 -30.71
C PRO A 722 -15.55 -25.74 -30.95
N ASP A 723 -15.74 -26.70 -31.87
CA ASP A 723 -14.77 -27.76 -32.16
C ASP A 723 -13.35 -27.23 -32.42
N ARG A 724 -13.23 -26.02 -32.98
CA ARG A 724 -11.93 -25.40 -33.28
C ARG A 724 -11.14 -25.01 -32.03
N ILE A 725 -11.80 -24.59 -30.94
CA ILE A 725 -11.14 -24.17 -29.70
C ILE A 725 -11.36 -25.15 -28.54
N LYS A 726 -12.18 -26.19 -28.76
CA LYS A 726 -12.49 -27.21 -27.77
C LYS A 726 -11.26 -28.05 -27.41
N PRO A 727 -10.88 -28.13 -26.13
CA PRO A 727 -9.80 -29.00 -25.66
C PRO A 727 -10.05 -30.48 -25.98
N ASP A 728 -8.98 -31.22 -26.27
CA ASP A 728 -9.02 -32.69 -26.33
C ASP A 728 -8.62 -33.24 -24.96
N THR A 729 -9.61 -33.56 -24.14
CA THR A 729 -9.43 -34.03 -22.75
C THR A 729 -9.35 -35.55 -22.62
N LEU A 730 -9.62 -36.30 -23.70
CA LEU A 730 -9.72 -37.76 -23.70
C LEU A 730 -8.72 -38.43 -24.67
N GLY A 731 -7.75 -37.68 -25.21
CA GLY A 731 -6.77 -38.20 -26.17
C GLY A 731 -7.40 -38.79 -27.43
N HIS A 732 -8.58 -38.28 -27.83
CA HIS A 732 -9.28 -38.75 -29.01
C HIS A 732 -8.71 -38.05 -30.25
N GLN A 733 -8.72 -38.76 -31.38
CA GLN A 733 -8.03 -38.37 -32.61
C GLN A 733 -8.12 -36.87 -32.95
N PRO A 734 -7.01 -36.25 -33.41
CA PRO A 734 -6.99 -34.85 -33.77
C PRO A 734 -8.15 -34.53 -34.71
N SER A 735 -8.89 -33.46 -34.39
CA SER A 735 -10.01 -32.98 -35.19
C SER A 735 -9.62 -32.95 -36.68
N SER A 736 -10.49 -33.51 -37.53
CA SER A 736 -10.27 -33.60 -38.97
C SER A 736 -10.06 -32.20 -39.55
N GLY A 737 -8.80 -31.79 -39.70
CA GLY A 737 -8.43 -30.41 -40.05
C GLY A 737 -7.39 -29.73 -39.17
N ALA A 738 -6.90 -30.35 -38.08
CA ALA A 738 -5.96 -29.74 -37.12
C ALA A 738 -4.71 -29.07 -37.74
N LEU A 739 -4.20 -29.61 -38.86
CA LEU A 739 -3.07 -29.01 -39.58
C LEU A 739 -3.40 -27.67 -40.25
N LYS A 740 -4.68 -27.43 -40.58
CA LYS A 740 -5.20 -26.20 -41.19
C LYS A 740 -5.71 -25.19 -40.16
N ASP A 741 -5.73 -25.54 -38.88
CA ASP A 741 -6.23 -24.63 -37.85
C ASP A 741 -5.33 -23.39 -37.73
N PRO A 742 -5.92 -22.19 -37.61
CA PRO A 742 -5.15 -20.97 -37.43
C PRO A 742 -4.41 -20.96 -36.08
N LYS A 743 -3.34 -20.15 -35.98
CA LYS A 743 -2.49 -20.08 -34.77
C LYS A 743 -3.30 -19.75 -33.51
N TRP A 744 -4.29 -18.86 -33.61
CA TRP A 744 -5.12 -18.44 -32.48
C TRP A 744 -5.91 -19.61 -31.88
N ALA A 745 -6.50 -20.47 -32.72
CA ALA A 745 -7.34 -21.56 -32.28
C ALA A 745 -6.56 -22.61 -31.49
N ARG A 746 -5.37 -22.97 -31.95
CA ARG A 746 -4.49 -23.93 -31.26
C ARG A 746 -4.08 -23.42 -29.87
N ARG A 747 -3.79 -22.12 -29.76
CA ARG A 747 -3.40 -21.49 -28.49
C ARG A 747 -4.58 -21.35 -27.53
N GLN A 748 -5.75 -20.94 -28.03
CA GLN A 748 -6.97 -20.88 -27.23
C GLN A 748 -7.35 -22.27 -26.70
N ARG A 749 -7.28 -23.31 -27.54
CA ARG A 749 -7.52 -24.70 -27.13
C ARG A 749 -6.63 -25.12 -25.96
N LEU A 750 -5.34 -24.85 -26.08
CA LEU A 750 -4.38 -25.16 -25.03
C LEU A 750 -4.68 -24.41 -23.73
N VAL A 751 -4.91 -23.09 -23.80
CA VAL A 751 -5.17 -22.28 -22.61
C VAL A 751 -6.49 -22.68 -21.94
N LEU A 752 -7.54 -22.97 -22.72
CA LEU A 752 -8.81 -23.46 -22.18
C LEU A 752 -8.65 -24.83 -21.52
N GLN A 753 -7.79 -25.70 -22.05
CA GLN A 753 -7.46 -26.99 -21.42
C GLN A 753 -6.79 -26.81 -20.06
N ILE A 754 -5.77 -25.95 -19.98
CA ILE A 754 -5.05 -25.65 -18.74
C ILE A 754 -6.00 -25.01 -17.71
N ARG A 755 -6.79 -24.01 -18.13
CA ARG A 755 -7.78 -23.35 -17.27
C ARG A 755 -8.82 -24.33 -16.73
N TYR A 756 -9.34 -25.22 -17.58
CA TYR A 756 -10.29 -26.24 -17.18
C TYR A 756 -9.74 -27.14 -16.07
N TYR A 757 -8.54 -27.70 -16.26
CA TYR A 757 -7.94 -28.56 -15.23
C TYR A 757 -7.59 -27.76 -13.98
N ASN A 758 -7.14 -26.51 -14.10
CA ASN A 758 -6.87 -25.67 -12.96
C ASN A 758 -8.12 -25.42 -12.09
N VAL A 759 -9.26 -25.05 -12.70
CA VAL A 759 -10.52 -24.85 -11.97
C VAL A 759 -11.03 -26.18 -11.39
N LYS A 760 -10.95 -27.28 -12.14
CA LYS A 760 -11.35 -28.62 -11.64
C LYS A 760 -10.52 -29.04 -10.43
N MET A 761 -9.21 -28.81 -10.46
CA MET A 761 -8.31 -29.05 -9.34
C MET A 761 -8.70 -28.18 -8.13
N LEU A 762 -8.86 -26.86 -8.32
CA LEU A 762 -9.21 -25.95 -7.23
C LEU A 762 -10.61 -26.21 -6.66
N LEU A 763 -11.55 -26.69 -7.47
CA LEU A 763 -12.90 -27.08 -7.04
C LEU A 763 -12.87 -28.21 -6.00
N PHE A 764 -11.97 -29.18 -6.18
CA PHE A 764 -11.88 -30.36 -5.32
C PHE A 764 -10.75 -30.32 -4.29
N ARG A 765 -9.87 -29.31 -4.34
CA ARG A 765 -8.74 -29.15 -3.41
C ARG A 765 -9.14 -29.13 -1.92
N PRO A 766 -10.23 -28.45 -1.49
CA PRO A 766 -10.59 -28.39 -0.08
C PRO A 766 -10.91 -29.75 0.56
N PHE A 767 -11.19 -30.78 -0.25
CA PHE A 767 -11.45 -32.13 0.24
C PHE A 767 -10.18 -32.96 0.48
N LEU A 768 -9.00 -32.49 0.05
CA LEU A 768 -7.73 -33.21 0.22
C LEU A 768 -7.32 -33.34 1.69
N SER A 769 -7.46 -32.29 2.51
CA SER A 769 -7.11 -32.33 3.94
C SER A 769 -8.03 -33.23 4.79
N TYR A 770 -9.21 -33.57 4.26
CA TYR A 770 -10.11 -34.52 4.92
C TYR A 770 -9.63 -35.97 4.75
N PHE A 771 -9.03 -36.29 3.59
CA PHE A 771 -8.47 -37.61 3.28
C PHE A 771 -7.37 -38.01 4.25
N THR A 772 -6.46 -37.09 4.52
CA THR A 772 -5.27 -37.35 5.32
C THR A 772 -5.61 -37.54 6.81
N ARG A 773 -6.69 -36.91 7.29
CA ARG A 773 -7.28 -37.19 8.61
C ARG A 773 -8.02 -38.54 8.69
N LYS A 774 -8.66 -38.99 7.60
CA LYS A 774 -9.59 -40.15 7.63
C LYS A 774 -8.96 -41.51 7.34
N LEU A 775 -7.69 -41.60 6.95
CA LEU A 775 -6.93 -42.86 6.84
C LEU A 775 -6.76 -43.64 8.18
N ARG A 776 -7.37 -43.16 9.28
CA ARG A 776 -7.54 -43.92 10.52
C ARG A 776 -8.81 -44.80 10.56
N HIS A 777 -9.80 -44.64 9.67
CA HIS A 777 -11.02 -45.48 9.62
C HIS A 777 -11.63 -45.67 8.20
N THR A 778 -12.32 -46.80 7.99
CA THR A 778 -12.75 -47.46 6.73
C THR A 778 -13.56 -46.59 5.73
N PRO A 779 -13.41 -46.76 4.39
CA PRO A 779 -13.87 -45.79 3.39
C PRO A 779 -15.20 -46.14 2.70
N THR A 780 -15.99 -45.11 2.38
CA THR A 780 -16.94 -45.09 1.25
C THR A 780 -17.30 -43.63 0.91
N GLU A 781 -17.13 -43.23 -0.36
CA GLU A 781 -17.43 -41.94 -1.03
C GLU A 781 -16.35 -40.82 -1.16
N PRO A 782 -15.40 -40.53 -0.24
CA PRO A 782 -14.46 -39.42 -0.41
C PRO A 782 -13.33 -39.67 -1.44
N ASP A 783 -13.07 -40.92 -1.85
CA ASP A 783 -11.90 -41.29 -2.67
C ASP A 783 -11.98 -40.79 -4.13
N GLU A 784 -13.16 -40.76 -4.73
CA GLU A 784 -13.33 -40.31 -6.13
C GLU A 784 -13.06 -38.81 -6.29
N THR A 785 -13.45 -38.00 -5.31
CA THR A 785 -13.27 -36.53 -5.32
C THR A 785 -11.78 -36.15 -5.26
N ILE A 786 -11.02 -36.91 -4.48
CA ILE A 786 -9.56 -36.74 -4.35
C ILE A 786 -8.87 -37.15 -5.64
N ALA A 787 -9.25 -38.30 -6.20
CA ALA A 787 -8.74 -38.76 -7.48
C ALA A 787 -8.97 -37.71 -8.58
N LYS A 788 -10.14 -37.07 -8.63
CA LYS A 788 -10.44 -35.96 -9.55
C LYS A 788 -9.49 -34.76 -9.36
N CYS A 789 -9.16 -34.41 -8.12
CA CYS A 789 -8.26 -33.29 -7.82
C CYS A 789 -6.81 -33.60 -8.26
N LEU A 790 -6.30 -34.77 -7.89
CA LEU A 790 -4.93 -35.21 -8.20
C LEU A 790 -4.73 -35.50 -9.71
N ASP A 791 -5.74 -36.06 -10.37
CA ASP A 791 -5.77 -36.24 -11.82
C ASP A 791 -5.71 -34.90 -12.55
N ALA A 792 -6.52 -33.92 -12.11
CA ALA A 792 -6.50 -32.58 -12.70
C ALA A 792 -5.15 -31.86 -12.49
N ALA A 793 -4.52 -32.00 -11.32
CA ALA A 793 -3.19 -31.47 -11.06
C ALA A 793 -2.12 -32.12 -11.94
N THR A 794 -2.15 -33.45 -12.06
CA THR A 794 -1.23 -34.22 -12.92
C THR A 794 -1.38 -33.83 -14.39
N LYS A 795 -2.61 -33.80 -14.91
CA LYS A 795 -2.88 -33.39 -16.30
C LYS A 795 -2.49 -31.95 -16.59
N THR A 796 -2.61 -31.05 -15.60
CA THR A 796 -2.13 -29.67 -15.75
C THR A 796 -0.62 -29.65 -16.01
N ILE A 797 0.16 -30.43 -15.24
CA ILE A 797 1.62 -30.52 -15.42
C ILE A 797 1.98 -31.20 -16.74
N GLU A 798 1.34 -32.33 -17.07
CA GLU A 798 1.61 -33.07 -18.31
C GLU A 798 1.36 -32.21 -19.56
N VAL A 799 0.21 -31.52 -19.62
CA VAL A 799 -0.13 -30.64 -20.74
C VAL A 799 0.90 -29.53 -20.90
N ILE A 800 1.32 -28.89 -19.80
CA ILE A 800 2.33 -27.82 -19.86
C ILE A 800 3.70 -28.38 -20.25
N TYR A 801 4.10 -29.53 -19.70
CA TYR A 801 5.37 -30.19 -20.00
C TYR A 801 5.49 -30.55 -21.48
N ASP A 802 4.47 -31.21 -22.04
CA ASP A 802 4.47 -31.63 -23.45
C ASP A 802 4.51 -30.42 -24.38
N VAL A 803 3.78 -29.35 -24.06
CA VAL A 803 3.87 -28.12 -24.85
C VAL A 803 5.23 -27.46 -24.71
N PHE A 804 5.83 -27.40 -23.51
CA PHE A 804 7.17 -26.85 -23.32
C PHE A 804 8.22 -27.61 -24.14
N ARG A 805 8.08 -28.93 -24.29
CA ARG A 805 8.97 -29.75 -25.12
C ARG A 805 8.88 -29.41 -26.60
N ILE A 806 7.69 -29.12 -27.09
CA ILE A 806 7.42 -28.97 -28.53
C ILE A 806 7.45 -27.50 -28.99
N HIS A 807 7.04 -26.57 -28.14
CA HIS A 807 6.72 -25.19 -28.50
C HIS A 807 7.48 -24.17 -27.66
N THR A 808 8.57 -23.64 -28.21
CA THR A 808 9.44 -22.64 -27.56
C THR A 808 8.72 -21.34 -27.22
N PHE A 809 7.70 -20.92 -28.00
CA PHE A 809 6.92 -19.70 -27.71
C PHE A 809 6.22 -19.76 -26.36
N PHE A 810 5.78 -20.95 -25.94
CA PHE A 810 4.98 -21.14 -24.73
C PHE A 810 5.85 -21.08 -23.46
N ARG A 811 7.17 -21.29 -23.60
CA ARG A 811 8.15 -21.12 -22.51
C ARG A 811 8.26 -19.67 -22.04
N CYS A 812 7.93 -18.71 -22.91
CA CYS A 812 7.98 -17.29 -22.60
C CYS A 812 6.71 -16.80 -21.86
N TRP A 813 5.69 -17.67 -21.69
CA TRP A 813 4.41 -17.31 -21.09
C TRP A 813 4.45 -17.53 -19.58
N TRP A 814 4.99 -16.55 -18.87
CA TRP A 814 5.33 -16.63 -17.45
C TRP A 814 4.13 -16.85 -16.50
N TYR A 815 2.90 -16.55 -16.93
CA TYR A 815 1.71 -16.85 -16.12
C TYR A 815 1.51 -18.37 -15.90
N ASN A 816 2.14 -19.22 -16.73
CA ASN A 816 2.17 -20.66 -16.52
C ASN A 816 2.82 -21.07 -15.19
N THR A 817 3.73 -20.26 -14.64
CA THR A 817 4.30 -20.49 -13.29
C THR A 817 3.21 -20.64 -12.25
N THR A 818 2.14 -19.84 -12.33
CA THR A 818 1.01 -19.91 -11.38
C THR A 818 0.28 -21.25 -11.46
N TYR A 819 -0.02 -21.74 -12.67
CA TYR A 819 -0.72 -23.02 -12.86
C TYR A 819 0.14 -24.21 -12.40
N VAL A 820 1.44 -24.20 -12.74
CA VAL A 820 2.39 -25.24 -12.32
C VAL A 820 2.55 -25.23 -10.80
N MET A 821 2.61 -24.05 -10.16
CA MET A 821 2.66 -23.95 -8.70
C MET A 821 1.40 -24.50 -8.05
N PHE A 822 0.21 -24.14 -8.54
CA PHE A 822 -1.02 -24.71 -8.01
C PHE A 822 -1.06 -26.25 -8.10
N ALA A 823 -0.70 -26.81 -9.25
CA ALA A 823 -0.68 -28.25 -9.45
C ALA A 823 0.35 -28.92 -8.55
N THR A 824 1.58 -28.42 -8.52
CA THR A 824 2.67 -29.00 -7.72
C THR A 824 2.35 -29.00 -6.23
N LEU A 825 1.87 -27.88 -5.70
CA LEU A 825 1.53 -27.77 -4.28
C LEU A 825 0.34 -28.66 -3.90
N THR A 826 -0.62 -28.83 -4.81
CA THR A 826 -1.75 -29.76 -4.63
C THR A 826 -1.26 -31.21 -4.56
N LEU A 827 -0.24 -31.58 -5.34
CA LEU A 827 0.37 -32.92 -5.27
C LEU A 827 1.27 -33.11 -4.03
N LEU A 828 1.96 -32.05 -3.59
CA LEU A 828 2.82 -32.11 -2.39
C LEU A 828 2.04 -32.31 -1.09
N LEU A 829 0.79 -31.86 -1.01
CA LEU A 829 -0.04 -32.01 0.19
C LEU A 829 -0.20 -33.48 0.63
N PRO A 830 -0.76 -34.41 -0.19
CA PRO A 830 -0.84 -35.82 0.20
C PRO A 830 0.53 -36.48 0.38
N MET A 831 1.57 -36.04 -0.37
CA MET A 831 2.94 -36.53 -0.18
C MET A 831 3.48 -36.20 1.22
N SER A 832 3.23 -34.97 1.70
CA SER A 832 3.69 -34.53 3.03
C SER A 832 3.02 -35.30 4.18
N GLU A 833 1.74 -35.67 4.02
CA GLU A 833 0.98 -36.33 5.08
C GLU A 833 1.10 -37.86 5.08
N LEU A 834 1.28 -38.48 3.91
CA LEU A 834 1.34 -39.94 3.75
C LEU A 834 2.75 -40.51 3.65
N GLY A 835 3.74 -39.70 3.28
CA GLY A 835 5.09 -40.18 3.01
C GLY A 835 5.20 -40.99 1.72
N MET A 836 6.28 -41.75 1.57
CA MET A 836 6.53 -42.61 0.41
C MET A 836 5.65 -43.88 0.46
N CYS A 837 4.65 -43.96 -0.42
CA CYS A 837 3.77 -45.13 -0.58
C CYS A 837 3.39 -45.34 -2.05
N ALA A 838 2.69 -46.44 -2.35
CA ALA A 838 2.29 -46.79 -3.72
C ALA A 838 1.46 -45.68 -4.39
N GLU A 839 0.68 -44.94 -3.61
CA GLU A 839 -0.21 -43.87 -4.03
C GLU A 839 0.54 -42.54 -4.29
N THR A 840 1.63 -42.26 -3.59
CA THR A 840 2.39 -41.00 -3.73
C THR A 840 3.56 -41.10 -4.72
N ILE A 841 4.05 -42.30 -5.02
CA ILE A 841 5.12 -42.53 -6.01
C ILE A 841 4.78 -41.96 -7.41
N PRO A 842 3.57 -42.16 -7.98
CA PRO A 842 3.23 -41.57 -9.28
C PRO A 842 3.23 -40.05 -9.26
N LEU A 843 2.86 -39.44 -8.12
CA LEU A 843 2.81 -37.98 -7.96
C LEU A 843 4.22 -37.38 -8.00
N LEU A 844 5.21 -38.07 -7.45
CA LEU A 844 6.61 -37.63 -7.48
C LEU A 844 7.11 -37.42 -8.90
N ARG A 845 6.74 -38.29 -9.85
CA ARG A 845 7.11 -38.15 -11.26
C ARG A 845 6.54 -36.86 -11.86
N SER A 846 5.28 -36.56 -11.56
CA SER A 846 4.63 -35.31 -11.99
C SER A 846 5.29 -34.09 -11.35
N VAL A 847 5.68 -34.17 -10.07
CA VAL A 847 6.41 -33.08 -9.39
C VAL A 847 7.80 -32.88 -10.00
N ASP A 848 8.54 -33.94 -10.34
CA ASP A 848 9.83 -33.83 -11.04
C ASP A 848 9.66 -33.16 -12.42
N MET A 849 8.61 -33.52 -13.18
CA MET A 849 8.26 -32.83 -14.43
C MET A 849 7.96 -31.34 -14.20
N ALA A 850 7.26 -31.00 -13.12
CA ALA A 850 6.98 -29.60 -12.76
C ALA A 850 8.27 -28.82 -12.43
N VAL A 851 9.23 -29.45 -11.74
CA VAL A 851 10.56 -28.86 -11.49
C VAL A 851 11.27 -28.59 -12.81
N GLU A 852 11.29 -29.54 -13.75
CA GLU A 852 11.89 -29.33 -15.08
C GLU A 852 11.24 -28.16 -15.84
N ILE A 853 9.90 -28.01 -15.78
CA ILE A 853 9.20 -26.87 -16.39
C ILE A 853 9.68 -25.55 -15.80
N LEU A 854 9.73 -25.45 -14.47
CA LEU A 854 10.11 -24.22 -13.77
C LEU A 854 11.60 -23.90 -13.96
N GLU A 855 12.46 -24.91 -14.03
CA GLU A 855 13.89 -24.75 -14.36
C GLU A 855 14.10 -24.29 -15.80
N ALA A 856 13.26 -24.73 -16.74
CA ALA A 856 13.26 -24.23 -18.11
C ALA A 856 12.80 -22.76 -18.22
N MET A 857 12.25 -22.18 -17.14
CA MET A 857 11.91 -20.76 -16.99
C MET A 857 12.98 -20.03 -16.16
N ASP A 858 14.26 -20.38 -16.32
CA ASP A 858 15.40 -19.85 -15.57
C ASP A 858 15.52 -18.32 -15.56
N GLU A 859 15.05 -17.63 -16.59
CA GLU A 859 15.04 -16.16 -16.58
C GLU A 859 13.94 -15.54 -15.69
N SER A 860 12.99 -16.34 -15.18
CA SER A 860 11.94 -15.92 -14.23
C SER A 860 12.42 -16.09 -12.79
N VAL A 861 12.58 -14.97 -12.06
CA VAL A 861 12.95 -14.96 -10.64
C VAL A 861 11.96 -15.76 -9.79
N VAL A 862 10.66 -15.63 -10.08
CA VAL A 862 9.62 -16.36 -9.34
C VAL A 862 9.74 -17.87 -9.58
N ALA A 863 10.00 -18.30 -10.82
CA ALA A 863 10.15 -19.73 -11.12
C ALA A 863 11.38 -20.33 -10.41
N LYS A 864 12.51 -19.63 -10.37
CA LYS A 864 13.71 -20.05 -9.63
C LYS A 864 13.44 -20.26 -8.15
N LYS A 865 12.84 -19.26 -7.49
CA LYS A 865 12.50 -19.34 -6.07
C LYS A 865 11.46 -20.44 -5.80
N SER A 866 10.50 -20.63 -6.70
CA SER A 866 9.55 -21.74 -6.65
C SER A 866 10.23 -23.12 -6.69
N VAL A 867 11.23 -23.31 -7.58
CA VAL A 867 12.01 -24.57 -7.66
C VAL A 867 12.75 -24.83 -6.35
N GLU A 868 13.36 -23.81 -5.75
CA GLU A 868 14.06 -23.95 -4.46
C GLU A 868 13.12 -24.44 -3.37
N ILE A 869 11.92 -23.84 -3.27
CA ILE A 869 10.88 -24.26 -2.32
C ILE A 869 10.51 -25.73 -2.57
N ILE A 870 10.17 -26.10 -3.80
CA ILE A 870 9.76 -27.48 -4.15
C ILE A 870 10.88 -28.49 -3.87
N LYS A 871 12.12 -28.19 -4.26
CA LYS A 871 13.27 -29.08 -4.02
C LYS A 871 13.55 -29.28 -2.55
N ASN A 872 13.37 -28.26 -1.72
CA ASN A 872 13.52 -28.41 -0.27
C ASN A 872 12.47 -29.38 0.30
N TYR A 873 11.21 -29.27 -0.13
CA TYR A 873 10.18 -30.26 0.23
C TYR A 873 10.53 -31.69 -0.24
N LEU A 874 11.02 -31.83 -1.48
CA LEU A 874 11.40 -33.14 -2.01
C LEU A 874 12.59 -33.77 -1.28
N LYS A 875 13.57 -32.98 -0.83
CA LYS A 875 14.72 -33.47 -0.05
C LYS A 875 14.26 -34.07 1.28
N ASP A 876 13.39 -33.35 1.99
CA ASP A 876 12.85 -33.81 3.27
C ASP A 876 11.99 -35.07 3.09
N PHE A 877 11.17 -35.10 2.03
CA PHE A 877 10.36 -36.25 1.66
C PHE A 877 11.20 -37.50 1.32
N ARG A 878 12.25 -37.35 0.49
CA ARG A 878 13.15 -38.45 0.11
C ARG A 878 14.01 -38.96 1.27
N SER A 879 14.19 -38.15 2.32
CA SER A 879 14.93 -38.54 3.54
C SER A 879 14.09 -39.29 4.58
N SER A 880 12.77 -39.32 4.42
CA SER A 880 11.87 -40.07 5.30
C SER A 880 11.87 -41.56 4.92
N GLU A 881 12.23 -42.45 5.86
CA GLU A 881 12.18 -43.90 5.61
C GLU A 881 10.76 -44.34 5.18
N PRO A 882 10.63 -45.29 4.22
CA PRO A 882 9.32 -45.80 3.83
C PRO A 882 8.58 -46.36 5.04
N ARG A 883 7.39 -45.83 5.36
CA ARG A 883 6.54 -46.46 6.38
C ARG A 883 6.14 -47.85 5.86
N PRO A 884 6.35 -48.92 6.65
CA PRO A 884 5.83 -50.22 6.27
C PRO A 884 4.30 -50.12 6.14
N ALA A 885 3.75 -50.70 5.09
CA ALA A 885 2.30 -50.83 4.93
C ALA A 885 1.69 -51.48 6.20
N PRO A 886 0.46 -51.12 6.61
CA PRO A 886 -0.20 -51.80 7.70
C PRO A 886 -0.31 -53.29 7.34
N ALA A 887 0.37 -54.13 8.11
CA ALA A 887 0.32 -55.57 7.93
C ALA A 887 -1.13 -56.03 8.08
N SER A 888 -1.69 -56.56 7.00
CA SER A 888 -2.82 -57.47 7.09
C SER A 888 -2.35 -58.67 7.91
N ASP A 889 -2.99 -58.85 9.05
CA ASP A 889 -2.85 -60.01 9.92
C ASP A 889 -3.20 -61.27 9.12
N ASP A 890 -2.18 -62.03 8.73
CA ASP A 890 -2.29 -63.45 8.40
C ASP A 890 -0.91 -64.08 8.63
N GLY A 891 -0.86 -64.99 9.61
CA GLY A 891 0.31 -65.78 9.95
C GLY A 891 0.61 -66.86 8.90
N ASP A 892 1.88 -67.11 8.64
CA ASP A 892 2.56 -68.35 9.04
C ASP A 892 3.99 -68.42 8.48
N ASP A 893 4.89 -68.80 9.39
CA ASP A 893 6.07 -69.68 9.28
C ASP A 893 6.93 -69.72 7.99
N ALA A 894 8.22 -69.37 8.14
CA ALA A 894 9.36 -70.29 7.93
C ALA A 894 10.72 -69.54 7.81
N SER A 895 11.67 -70.00 8.60
CA SER A 895 13.11 -69.68 8.57
C SER A 895 13.80 -69.96 7.22
N ILE A 896 14.90 -69.25 6.90
CA ILE A 896 16.23 -69.80 6.53
C ILE A 896 17.26 -68.66 6.27
N HIS A 897 18.48 -68.88 6.77
CA HIS A 897 19.72 -68.10 6.63
C HIS A 897 20.15 -67.77 5.18
N ALA A 898 20.83 -66.63 5.00
CA ALA A 898 22.12 -66.57 4.29
C ALA A 898 22.87 -65.23 4.51
N HIS A 899 24.10 -65.31 5.03
CA HIS A 899 25.13 -64.30 4.87
C HIS A 899 25.65 -64.27 3.42
N ALA A 900 25.85 -63.08 2.85
CA ALA A 900 26.79 -62.88 1.76
C ALA A 900 27.39 -61.47 1.80
N MET A 901 28.71 -61.41 2.01
CA MET A 901 29.56 -60.28 1.69
C MET A 901 29.61 -60.07 0.18
N HIS A 902 29.50 -58.84 -0.30
CA HIS A 902 30.09 -58.44 -1.58
C HIS A 902 30.79 -57.08 -1.47
N GLN A 903 32.10 -57.15 -1.67
CA GLN A 903 33.04 -56.05 -1.79
C GLN A 903 32.86 -55.37 -3.16
N GLN A 904 32.82 -54.04 -3.11
CA GLN A 904 33.56 -53.10 -3.96
C GLN A 904 34.06 -53.58 -5.34
N GLU A 905 33.43 -53.04 -6.39
CA GLU A 905 34.12 -52.61 -7.61
C GLU A 905 33.62 -51.20 -8.01
N GLN A 906 34.55 -50.24 -8.07
CA GLN A 906 34.33 -48.87 -8.55
C GLN A 906 34.42 -48.82 -10.09
N PRO A 907 33.59 -48.01 -10.78
CA PRO A 907 33.89 -47.51 -12.11
C PRO A 907 34.62 -46.14 -12.07
N PRO A 908 35.36 -45.79 -13.14
CA PRO A 908 36.38 -44.75 -13.14
C PRO A 908 35.80 -43.33 -13.17
N GLY A 909 36.53 -42.42 -12.52
CA GLY A 909 36.18 -41.03 -12.33
C GLY A 909 35.97 -40.25 -13.62
N PHE A 910 34.92 -39.44 -13.61
CA PHE A 910 34.78 -38.27 -14.45
C PHE A 910 35.32 -37.09 -13.63
N ASP A 911 36.46 -36.53 -14.05
CA ASP A 911 37.07 -35.37 -13.40
C ASP A 911 36.16 -34.14 -13.54
N ILE A 912 35.59 -33.71 -12.43
CA ILE A 912 34.97 -32.39 -12.29
C ILE A 912 36.10 -31.40 -11.97
N PRO A 913 36.20 -30.24 -12.65
CA PRO A 913 37.25 -29.26 -12.42
C PRO A 913 37.33 -28.80 -10.95
N GLU A 914 38.55 -28.47 -10.53
CA GLU A 914 39.05 -28.22 -9.17
C GLU A 914 38.40 -27.07 -8.37
N TRP A 915 37.19 -26.62 -8.73
CA TRP A 915 36.37 -25.72 -7.91
C TRP A 915 35.27 -26.46 -7.13
N ALA A 916 35.09 -27.77 -7.33
CA ALA A 916 33.92 -28.51 -6.86
C ALA A 916 34.09 -29.42 -5.62
N TYR A 917 35.27 -29.54 -4.99
CA TYR A 917 35.38 -30.29 -3.71
C TYR A 917 36.38 -29.71 -2.69
N GLY A 918 35.85 -29.33 -1.52
CA GLY A 918 36.53 -28.86 -0.31
C GLY A 918 36.18 -27.39 -0.05
N PHE A 919 35.48 -26.94 0.99
CA PHE A 919 35.36 -27.34 2.40
C PHE A 919 33.91 -27.00 2.87
N GLY A 920 33.26 -27.72 3.79
CA GLY A 920 33.70 -27.89 5.18
C GLY A 920 33.37 -26.61 5.97
N LEU A 921 32.17 -26.53 6.52
CA LEU A 921 31.72 -25.49 7.45
C LEU A 921 32.69 -25.36 8.65
N PRO A 922 33.10 -24.15 9.05
CA PRO A 922 33.54 -23.86 10.41
C PRO A 922 32.39 -23.22 11.22
N ASP A 923 32.28 -23.64 12.48
CA ASP A 923 31.37 -23.10 13.48
C ASP A 923 31.49 -21.58 13.64
N TYR A 924 30.34 -20.90 13.72
CA TYR A 924 30.23 -19.47 13.99
C TYR A 924 30.46 -19.16 15.48
N SER A 925 31.68 -19.38 15.98
CA SER A 925 32.14 -18.79 17.25
C SER A 925 33.17 -17.67 16.99
N PHE A 926 33.12 -16.63 17.83
CA PHE A 926 33.93 -15.40 17.68
C PHE A 926 35.46 -15.66 17.76
N GLU A 927 35.88 -16.80 18.32
CA GLU A 927 37.28 -17.21 18.43
C GLU A 927 37.84 -17.83 17.14
N GLY A 928 36.98 -18.28 16.21
CA GLY A 928 37.38 -18.75 14.88
C GLY A 928 37.70 -17.63 13.89
N ILE A 929 37.10 -16.45 14.09
CA ILE A 929 37.24 -15.28 13.20
C ILE A 929 38.59 -14.58 13.41
N THR A 930 39.21 -14.72 14.58
CA THR A 930 40.46 -14.01 14.92
C THR A 930 41.71 -14.61 14.28
N ARG A 931 41.68 -15.86 13.80
CA ARG A 931 42.84 -16.50 13.13
C ARG A 931 42.89 -16.32 11.61
N LEU A 932 41.82 -15.81 10.99
CA LEU A 932 41.77 -15.60 9.54
C LEU A 932 42.44 -14.27 9.10
N PHE A 933 42.65 -13.34 10.04
CA PHE A 933 43.22 -12.02 9.74
C PHE A 933 44.75 -11.93 9.87
N ASP A 934 45.43 -12.96 10.38
CA ASP A 934 46.90 -12.95 10.52
C ASP A 934 47.66 -13.42 9.25
N ASP A 935 46.99 -14.06 8.28
CA ASP A 935 47.66 -14.77 7.16
C ASP A 935 47.63 -14.04 5.79
N LEU A 936 47.20 -12.78 5.72
CA LEU A 936 47.20 -12.00 4.45
C LEU A 936 48.04 -10.71 4.47
N GLY A 937 48.98 -10.59 5.39
CA GLY A 937 49.99 -9.52 5.39
C GLY A 937 51.30 -9.95 4.70
N GLY A 938 51.45 -9.68 3.40
CA GLY A 938 52.70 -10.02 2.69
C GLY A 938 52.97 -9.36 1.34
N LEU A 939 53.54 -8.13 1.38
CA LEU A 939 54.44 -7.49 0.39
C LEU A 939 53.83 -6.82 -0.88
N PRO A 940 54.54 -5.86 -1.52
CA PRO A 940 54.94 -4.56 -0.98
C PRO A 940 54.48 -3.38 -1.86
N MET A 941 54.44 -2.20 -1.25
CA MET A 941 54.23 -0.89 -1.87
C MET A 941 55.19 -0.62 -3.03
N LEU A 942 54.67 -0.03 -4.12
CA LEU A 942 55.47 0.73 -5.08
C LEU A 942 54.90 2.14 -5.18
N ASP A 943 55.74 3.10 -4.78
CA ASP A 943 55.56 4.54 -4.89
C ASP A 943 55.34 4.97 -6.35
N SER A 944 54.33 5.80 -6.62
CA SER A 944 54.48 7.18 -7.14
C SER A 944 53.14 7.92 -7.17
#